data_AF-A0A397ERE5-F1
#
_entry.id   AF-A0A397ERE5-F1
#
_cell.length_a   1.000
_cell.length_b   1.000
_cell.length_c   1.000
_cell.angle_alpha   90.00
_cell.angle_beta   90.00
_cell.angle_gamma   90.00
#
_symmetry.space_group_name_H-M   'P 1'
#
loop_
_entity.id
_entity.type
_entity.pdbx_description
1 polymer ?
#
loop_
_entity_poly.entity_id
_entity_poly.type
_entity_poly.pdbx_seq_one_letter_code
_entity_poly.pdbx_strand_id
1 'polypeptide(L)'
;AAKFGPDSVFGLDVVRLTGDATADVKAIQSAQVVVATPEQWDVLSRRWKKRARIQHVQLFVLDQLQFVGGGEYGPTIEIIASRMRFISSQVKSPIRILGLSNSLANAKVWGFDINHFASRMLAMAKPVYNTVCHQAPDKQPVIVFCPSSKQTQLSAIDLITFALAENTPQKFVLNESLQVALPHDDDEALAHTLSAGVGYVTESMRRANREYVLDLFTSNKIQILLLPHTLAWELQVKAYLVVIMGTQSYDGKEHSDHINAEIVTKTIESKQDAVDYLTWTLMYRRLLKNPNYYQMHGSTNVHLSDHLSDLVERTVTSLSDSRCIAVTDDLELSPMNLGMIAAFYYIRYTTIELFACSVTATSKLKALLDILAASSEFDTLSVRFGEDRVLEKLAKHLLWPVAPPYTAIHVKVHVLLQIHFSRQHDRLSPYLKQDLNAILQTCGRLLHALVDVISSNGWLKPALATMDLSQMVTQGVGLNASPLLQIPHFTPSVVDSIKAHNSTCDNDQDVIDTPLDLLSVDDSVRTKLLTFSPSKMADIAAFCNSYPDVSIEIQVDNPDDIAAGDVVSVQIKIDREGGDDDDEAKDDWGVVISKHNPVEKVENWWIVIGDPATNTLLSIKRIPVQKQASLSLDFAAPSGAAGTYNYTVYLICDSYMGADLENELTIHVHEGRDTDDDKDE
;
A
#
# COMPACT_ATOMS: atom_id res chain seq x y z
N ALA A 1 -8.96 21.06 -12.64
CA ALA A 1 -9.54 21.63 -13.87
C ALA A 1 -10.25 22.97 -13.65
N ALA A 2 -11.33 23.09 -12.87
CA ALA A 2 -12.21 24.29 -12.86
C ALA A 2 -11.57 25.70 -12.84
N LYS A 3 -10.42 25.91 -12.18
CA LYS A 3 -9.74 27.24 -12.12
C LYS A 3 -8.66 27.45 -13.18
N PHE A 4 -7.93 26.41 -13.57
CA PHE A 4 -6.73 26.50 -14.42
C PHE A 4 -6.82 25.68 -15.71
N GLY A 5 -7.85 24.84 -15.84
CA GLY A 5 -8.04 23.86 -16.90
C GLY A 5 -8.31 24.48 -18.27
N PRO A 6 -8.56 23.63 -19.28
CA PRO A 6 -8.83 24.05 -20.66
C PRO A 6 -10.05 25.00 -20.75
N ASP A 7 -11.06 24.80 -19.91
CA ASP A 7 -12.26 25.66 -19.86
C ASP A 7 -12.06 26.96 -19.08
N SER A 8 -10.85 27.23 -18.59
CA SER A 8 -10.53 28.40 -17.76
C SER A 8 -9.79 29.47 -18.57
N VAL A 9 -9.74 30.70 -18.04
CA VAL A 9 -8.99 31.83 -18.64
C VAL A 9 -7.51 31.50 -18.87
N PHE A 10 -6.96 30.54 -18.12
CA PHE A 10 -5.57 30.13 -18.24
C PHE A 10 -5.35 29.02 -19.27
N GLY A 11 -6.38 28.23 -19.59
CA GLY A 11 -6.31 27.18 -20.62
C GLY A 11 -5.17 26.17 -20.42
N LEU A 12 -4.86 25.79 -19.17
CA LEU A 12 -3.72 24.92 -18.86
C LEU A 12 -4.12 23.46 -18.73
N ASP A 13 -3.19 22.58 -19.05
CA ASP A 13 -3.34 21.13 -18.82
C ASP A 13 -3.04 20.80 -17.36
N VAL A 14 -4.12 20.60 -16.60
CA VAL A 14 -4.08 20.25 -15.18
C VAL A 14 -4.32 18.76 -15.00
N VAL A 15 -3.28 18.05 -14.60
CA VAL A 15 -3.31 16.60 -14.35
C VAL A 15 -3.28 16.33 -12.85
N ARG A 16 -4.13 15.40 -12.41
CA ARG A 16 -4.07 14.81 -11.06
C ARG A 16 -3.49 13.41 -11.20
N LEU A 17 -2.51 13.10 -10.36
CA LEU A 17 -1.93 11.76 -10.33
C LEU A 17 -2.90 10.76 -9.70
N THR A 18 -2.95 9.56 -10.27
CA THR A 18 -3.81 8.46 -9.83
C THR A 18 -3.08 7.55 -8.84
N GLY A 19 -1.75 7.48 -8.90
CA GLY A 19 -0.93 6.53 -8.13
C GLY A 19 -0.53 5.28 -8.92
N ASP A 20 -1.05 5.10 -10.13
CA ASP A 20 -0.51 4.14 -11.09
C ASP A 20 0.70 4.76 -11.80
N ALA A 21 1.88 4.22 -11.52
CA ALA A 21 3.14 4.74 -12.05
C ALA A 21 3.20 4.78 -13.58
N THR A 22 2.52 3.87 -14.29
CA THR A 22 2.52 3.83 -15.76
C THR A 22 1.63 4.93 -16.32
N ALA A 23 0.40 5.03 -15.80
CA ALA A 23 -0.54 6.07 -16.19
C ALA A 23 -0.02 7.47 -15.84
N ASP A 24 0.53 7.65 -14.64
CA ASP A 24 1.07 8.92 -14.15
C ASP A 24 2.28 9.40 -14.99
N VAL A 25 3.12 8.47 -15.48
CA VAL A 25 4.23 8.82 -16.37
C VAL A 25 3.70 9.32 -17.73
N LYS A 26 2.66 8.70 -18.30
CA LYS A 26 2.01 9.19 -19.54
C LYS A 26 1.39 10.57 -19.29
N ALA A 27 0.66 10.72 -18.19
CA ALA A 27 -0.08 11.94 -17.86
C ALA A 27 0.85 13.16 -17.63
N ILE A 28 2.04 12.97 -17.07
CA ILE A 28 3.02 14.06 -16.86
C ILE A 28 3.63 14.56 -18.19
N GLN A 29 3.55 13.81 -19.29
CA GLN A 29 4.19 14.23 -20.54
C GLN A 29 3.56 15.48 -21.15
N SER A 30 2.24 15.63 -21.05
CA SER A 30 1.46 16.78 -21.52
C SER A 30 1.15 17.80 -20.42
N ALA A 31 1.22 17.41 -19.15
CA ALA A 31 0.80 18.25 -18.02
C ALA A 31 1.63 19.55 -17.88
N GLN A 32 0.94 20.67 -17.67
CA GLN A 32 1.53 21.94 -17.25
C GLN A 32 1.42 22.15 -15.73
N VAL A 33 0.36 21.64 -15.12
CA VAL A 33 0.14 21.65 -13.68
C VAL A 33 -0.13 20.23 -13.21
N VAL A 34 0.70 19.73 -12.29
CA VAL A 34 0.56 18.40 -11.70
C VAL A 34 0.12 18.53 -10.25
N VAL A 35 -0.96 17.84 -9.87
CA VAL A 35 -1.44 17.75 -8.49
C VAL A 35 -1.24 16.31 -8.01
N ALA A 36 -0.52 16.16 -6.91
CA ALA A 36 -0.06 14.87 -6.39
C ALA A 36 -0.10 14.83 -4.87
N THR A 37 -0.30 13.64 -4.30
CA THR A 37 0.05 13.37 -2.89
C THR A 37 1.58 13.21 -2.75
N PRO A 38 2.13 13.32 -1.53
CA PRO A 38 3.58 13.15 -1.31
C PRO A 38 4.11 11.81 -1.82
N GLU A 39 3.38 10.71 -1.59
CA GLU A 39 3.78 9.37 -2.03
C GLU A 39 3.77 9.23 -3.55
N GLN A 40 2.70 9.71 -4.22
CA GLN A 40 2.61 9.70 -5.68
C GLN A 40 3.80 10.43 -6.30
N TRP A 41 4.19 11.56 -5.72
CA TRP A 41 5.36 12.30 -6.18
C TRP A 41 6.68 11.62 -5.82
N ASP A 42 6.80 10.94 -4.67
CA ASP A 42 8.00 10.18 -4.31
C ASP A 42 8.26 9.04 -5.32
N VAL A 43 7.24 8.24 -5.63
CA VAL A 43 7.29 7.17 -6.66
C VAL A 43 7.82 7.69 -7.98
N LEU A 44 7.36 8.87 -8.39
CA LEU A 44 7.77 9.47 -9.65
C LEU A 44 9.17 10.08 -9.60
N SER A 45 9.49 10.80 -8.52
CA SER A 45 10.76 11.51 -8.39
C SER A 45 11.95 10.62 -8.05
N ARG A 46 11.78 9.39 -7.56
CA ARG A 46 12.89 8.43 -7.37
C ARG A 46 13.73 8.22 -8.64
N ARG A 47 13.08 8.11 -9.80
CA ARG A 47 13.76 7.91 -11.10
C ARG A 47 13.99 9.21 -11.88
N TRP A 48 14.17 10.34 -11.18
CA TRP A 48 14.35 11.65 -11.79
C TRP A 48 15.49 11.70 -12.83
N LYS A 49 16.59 10.96 -12.63
CA LYS A 49 17.72 10.89 -13.59
C LYS A 49 17.29 10.41 -14.98
N LYS A 50 16.31 9.51 -15.06
CA LYS A 50 15.74 8.98 -16.33
C LYS A 50 14.55 9.79 -16.85
N ARG A 51 14.01 10.72 -16.04
CA ARG A 51 12.75 11.42 -16.31
C ARG A 51 13.00 12.92 -16.50
N ALA A 52 13.18 13.34 -17.75
CA ALA A 52 13.47 14.74 -18.11
C ALA A 52 12.41 15.74 -17.59
N ARG A 53 11.12 15.37 -17.60
CA ARG A 53 10.03 16.23 -17.08
C ARG A 53 10.21 16.60 -15.60
N ILE A 54 10.77 15.69 -14.78
CA ILE A 54 11.02 15.94 -13.36
C ILE A 54 12.22 16.87 -13.18
N GLN A 55 13.24 16.76 -14.03
CA GLN A 55 14.41 17.64 -14.03
C GLN A 55 14.07 19.08 -14.43
N HIS A 56 13.06 19.27 -15.27
CA HIS A 56 12.65 20.57 -15.80
C HIS A 56 11.50 21.23 -15.02
N VAL A 57 11.17 20.73 -13.82
CA VAL A 57 10.18 21.38 -12.95
C VAL A 57 10.66 22.78 -12.57
N GLN A 58 9.88 23.81 -12.89
CA GLN A 58 10.25 25.21 -12.61
C GLN A 58 9.72 25.71 -11.27
N LEU A 59 8.57 25.20 -10.84
CA LEU A 59 7.89 25.57 -9.59
C LEU A 59 7.45 24.30 -8.86
N PHE A 60 7.83 24.18 -7.59
CA PHE A 60 7.41 23.11 -6.71
C PHE A 60 6.71 23.71 -5.48
N VAL A 61 5.40 23.44 -5.34
CA VAL A 61 4.59 23.95 -4.24
C VAL A 61 4.30 22.81 -3.26
N LEU A 62 4.72 22.99 -2.02
CA LEU A 62 4.41 22.10 -0.91
C LEU A 62 3.35 22.76 -0.05
N ASP A 63 2.13 22.22 -0.08
CA ASP A 63 1.07 22.67 0.80
C ASP A 63 1.09 21.89 2.13
N GLN A 64 0.56 22.50 3.19
CA GLN A 64 0.43 21.90 4.52
C GLN A 64 1.75 21.39 5.13
N LEU A 65 2.85 22.11 4.92
CA LEU A 65 4.21 21.73 5.36
C LEU A 65 4.31 21.48 6.88
N GLN A 66 3.36 21.94 7.70
CA GLN A 66 3.30 21.60 9.12
C GLN A 66 3.25 20.08 9.39
N PHE A 67 2.79 19.26 8.43
CA PHE A 67 2.75 17.80 8.56
C PHE A 67 4.10 17.12 8.38
N VAL A 68 5.16 17.84 8.00
CA VAL A 68 6.52 17.27 7.98
C VAL A 68 6.93 16.72 9.35
N GLY A 69 6.46 17.36 10.43
CA GLY A 69 6.82 16.97 11.80
C GLY A 69 6.02 15.79 12.39
N GLY A 70 5.08 15.19 11.65
CA GLY A 70 4.32 14.05 12.15
C GLY A 70 3.20 13.56 11.23
N GLY A 71 2.79 12.30 11.43
CA GLY A 71 1.83 11.61 10.57
C GLY A 71 2.51 10.75 9.51
N GLU A 72 1.73 9.88 8.87
CA GLU A 72 2.19 8.87 7.89
C GLU A 72 2.92 9.48 6.69
N TYR A 73 2.54 10.69 6.26
CA TYR A 73 3.16 11.34 5.11
C TYR A 73 4.33 12.27 5.46
N GLY A 74 4.62 12.47 6.75
CA GLY A 74 5.58 13.48 7.21
C GLY A 74 6.99 13.27 6.64
N PRO A 75 7.61 12.09 6.85
CA PRO A 75 8.93 11.81 6.31
C PRO A 75 8.95 11.80 4.78
N THR A 76 7.89 11.31 4.13
CA THR A 76 7.78 11.36 2.67
C THR A 76 7.81 12.81 2.14
N ILE A 77 7.08 13.75 2.78
CA ILE A 77 7.10 15.18 2.41
C ILE A 77 8.52 15.74 2.57
N GLU A 78 9.20 15.39 3.65
CA GLU A 78 10.58 15.80 3.89
C GLU A 78 11.52 15.32 2.79
N ILE A 79 11.41 14.05 2.41
CA ILE A 79 12.27 13.42 1.41
C ILE A 79 12.02 14.01 0.03
N ILE A 80 10.78 14.18 -0.40
CA ILE A 80 10.52 14.82 -1.70
C ILE A 80 11.00 16.27 -1.72
N ALA A 81 10.84 17.03 -0.63
CA ALA A 81 11.34 18.40 -0.55
C ALA A 81 12.87 18.44 -0.63
N SER A 82 13.53 17.52 0.07
CA SER A 82 14.99 17.37 0.07
C SER A 82 15.50 16.94 -1.30
N ARG A 83 14.84 15.98 -1.96
CA ARG A 83 15.16 15.53 -3.32
C ARG A 83 14.97 16.66 -4.33
N MET A 84 13.88 17.43 -4.27
CA MET A 84 13.70 18.57 -5.20
C MET A 84 14.77 19.65 -5.00
N ARG A 85 15.22 19.88 -3.76
CA ARG A 85 16.37 20.77 -3.49
C ARG A 85 17.68 20.22 -4.03
N PHE A 86 17.90 18.91 -3.89
CA PHE A 86 19.06 18.23 -4.43
C PHE A 86 19.05 18.24 -5.97
N ILE A 87 17.93 17.91 -6.61
CA ILE A 87 17.78 18.00 -8.08
C ILE A 87 18.08 19.44 -8.53
N SER A 88 17.52 20.44 -7.86
CA SER A 88 17.76 21.85 -8.18
C SER A 88 19.23 22.28 -8.05
N SER A 89 20.06 21.60 -7.26
CA SER A 89 21.50 21.90 -7.20
C SER A 89 22.30 21.19 -8.29
N GLN A 90 21.77 20.09 -8.84
CA GLN A 90 22.38 19.31 -9.93
C GLN A 90 21.99 19.82 -11.31
N VAL A 91 20.77 20.34 -11.49
CA VAL A 91 20.29 20.86 -12.77
C VAL A 91 20.69 22.33 -12.98
N LYS A 92 20.82 22.73 -14.26
CA LYS A 92 21.17 24.12 -14.62
C LYS A 92 20.05 25.13 -14.35
N SER A 93 18.80 24.69 -14.36
CA SER A 93 17.62 25.54 -14.12
C SER A 93 17.20 25.47 -12.66
N PRO A 94 17.25 26.59 -11.90
CA PRO A 94 16.86 26.57 -10.49
C PRO A 94 15.35 26.32 -10.36
N ILE A 95 14.98 25.44 -9.43
CA ILE A 95 13.59 25.11 -9.12
C ILE A 95 13.12 26.09 -8.04
N ARG A 96 12.04 26.84 -8.30
CA ARG A 96 11.42 27.69 -7.27
C ARG A 96 10.59 26.81 -6.34
N ILE A 97 10.96 26.78 -5.05
CA ILE A 97 10.22 25.99 -4.04
C ILE A 97 9.39 26.93 -3.17
N LEU A 98 8.09 26.68 -3.06
CA LEU A 98 7.15 27.43 -2.21
C LEU A 98 6.55 26.47 -1.17
N GLY A 99 6.84 26.70 0.11
CA GLY A 99 6.21 25.96 1.22
C GLY A 99 5.10 26.78 1.85
N LEU A 100 3.88 26.26 1.84
CA LEU A 100 2.72 26.80 2.55
C LEU A 100 2.55 26.02 3.85
N SER A 101 2.40 26.73 4.96
CA SER A 101 2.28 26.13 6.29
C SER A 101 1.32 26.93 7.14
N ASN A 102 0.64 26.24 8.05
CA ASN A 102 -0.05 26.91 9.15
C ASN A 102 0.94 27.69 10.02
N SER A 103 0.46 28.78 10.62
CA SER A 103 1.22 29.51 11.63
C SER A 103 1.54 28.56 12.78
N LEU A 104 2.83 28.35 13.06
CA LEU A 104 3.27 27.56 14.20
C LEU A 104 2.86 28.33 15.47
N ALA A 105 1.87 27.81 16.18
CA ALA A 105 1.36 28.43 17.40
C ALA A 105 2.43 28.46 18.50
N ASN A 106 2.35 29.47 19.37
CA ASN A 106 3.24 29.65 20.52
C ASN A 106 2.88 28.63 21.63
N ALA A 107 3.24 27.36 21.42
CA ALA A 107 3.05 26.30 22.41
C ALA A 107 4.13 26.40 23.49
N LYS A 108 3.73 26.40 24.77
CA LYS A 108 4.67 26.32 25.89
C LYS A 108 5.12 24.87 26.07
N VAL A 109 6.31 24.55 25.59
CA VAL A 109 6.88 23.20 25.63
C VAL A 109 7.67 22.99 26.93
N TRP A 110 7.42 21.85 27.59
CA TRP A 110 8.20 21.38 28.74
C TRP A 110 9.03 20.17 28.30
N GLY A 111 10.36 20.28 28.39
CA GLY A 111 11.29 19.20 28.05
C GLY A 111 11.40 18.19 29.20
N PHE A 112 11.48 16.90 28.86
CA PHE A 112 11.73 15.81 29.81
C PHE A 112 12.85 14.91 29.27
N ASP A 113 13.99 14.94 29.94
CA ASP A 113 15.22 14.26 29.50
C ASP A 113 15.29 12.81 30.02
N ILE A 114 14.26 12.01 29.68
CA ILE A 114 14.14 10.61 30.11
C ILE A 114 13.85 9.73 28.90
N ASN A 115 14.80 8.88 28.50
CA ASN A 115 14.66 8.01 27.32
C ASN A 115 13.62 6.90 27.52
N HIS A 116 13.58 6.30 28.70
CA HIS A 116 12.64 5.22 29.01
C HIS A 116 11.18 5.72 29.08
N PHE A 117 10.31 5.18 28.22
CA PHE A 117 8.93 5.66 28.03
C PHE A 117 8.13 5.72 29.34
N ALA A 118 8.09 4.63 30.12
CA ALA A 118 7.27 4.57 31.34
C ALA A 118 7.74 5.58 32.40
N SER A 119 9.07 5.72 32.57
CA SER A 119 9.65 6.69 33.50
C SER A 119 9.38 8.12 33.07
N ARG A 120 9.41 8.39 31.76
CA ARG A 120 9.07 9.70 31.18
C ARG A 120 7.60 10.06 31.42
N MET A 121 6.67 9.13 31.21
CA MET A 121 5.24 9.36 31.47
C MET A 121 4.96 9.68 32.95
N LEU A 122 5.60 8.94 33.87
CA LEU A 122 5.49 9.21 35.31
C LEU A 122 6.03 10.61 35.68
N ALA A 123 7.18 11.00 35.11
CA ALA A 123 7.75 12.33 35.32
C ALA A 123 6.84 13.46 34.78
N MET A 124 6.09 13.19 33.71
CA MET A 124 5.14 14.13 33.10
C MET A 124 3.83 14.28 33.91
N ALA A 125 3.45 13.29 34.71
CA ALA A 125 2.14 13.26 35.38
C ALA A 125 1.91 14.47 36.33
N LYS A 126 2.87 14.78 37.21
CA LYS A 126 2.73 15.91 38.15
C LYS A 126 2.78 17.28 37.44
N PRO A 127 3.64 17.52 36.44
CA PRO A 127 3.58 18.73 35.61
C PRO A 127 2.25 18.92 34.88
N VAL A 128 1.62 17.85 34.37
CA VAL A 128 0.27 17.93 33.79
C VAL A 128 -0.73 18.39 34.84
N TYR A 129 -0.74 17.76 36.02
CA TYR A 129 -1.62 18.17 37.14
C TYR A 129 -1.43 19.65 37.52
N ASN A 130 -0.19 20.10 37.68
CA ASN A 130 0.12 21.48 38.03
C ASN A 130 -0.31 22.46 36.91
N THR A 131 -0.16 22.07 35.65
CA THR A 131 -0.57 22.87 34.50
C THR A 131 -2.08 23.06 34.48
N VAL A 132 -2.85 21.99 34.71
CA VAL A 132 -4.31 22.08 34.87
C VAL A 132 -4.67 23.03 36.01
N CYS A 133 -4.03 22.89 37.17
CA CYS A 133 -4.35 23.71 38.34
C CYS A 133 -4.01 25.20 38.18
N HIS A 134 -2.94 25.54 37.46
CA HIS A 134 -2.47 26.92 37.35
C HIS A 134 -2.91 27.64 36.07
N GLN A 135 -3.11 26.91 34.97
CA GLN A 135 -3.40 27.50 33.66
C GLN A 135 -4.86 27.39 33.24
N ALA A 136 -5.71 26.68 33.98
CA ALA A 136 -7.16 26.69 33.80
C ALA A 136 -7.84 27.40 34.97
N PRO A 137 -7.83 28.75 35.02
CA PRO A 137 -8.52 29.51 36.06
C PRO A 137 -10.03 29.24 36.02
N ASP A 138 -10.75 29.50 37.11
CA ASP A 138 -12.22 29.34 37.22
C ASP A 138 -12.77 27.96 36.84
N LYS A 139 -11.95 26.92 37.03
CA LYS A 139 -12.26 25.54 36.66
C LYS A 139 -12.70 25.37 35.19
N GLN A 140 -12.12 26.14 34.28
CA GLN A 140 -12.38 26.01 32.84
C GLN A 140 -12.07 24.58 32.31
N PRO A 141 -12.77 24.12 31.26
CA PRO A 141 -12.63 22.75 30.74
C PRO A 141 -11.25 22.52 30.12
N VAL A 142 -10.67 21.35 30.39
CA VAL A 142 -9.33 20.96 29.95
C VAL A 142 -9.36 19.62 29.23
N ILE A 143 -8.70 19.55 28.07
CA ILE A 143 -8.44 18.29 27.35
C ILE A 143 -6.98 17.91 27.54
N VAL A 144 -6.72 16.64 27.86
CA VAL A 144 -5.37 16.07 27.88
C VAL A 144 -5.27 14.97 26.83
N PHE A 145 -4.42 15.16 25.83
CA PHE A 145 -4.09 14.11 24.87
C PHE A 145 -2.95 13.24 25.39
N CYS A 146 -3.12 11.93 25.35
CA CYS A 146 -2.16 10.93 25.79
C CYS A 146 -1.67 10.06 24.62
N PRO A 147 -0.50 9.39 24.74
CA PRO A 147 0.07 8.61 23.64
C PRO A 147 -0.71 7.33 23.32
N SER A 148 -1.49 6.78 24.25
CA SER A 148 -2.24 5.53 24.02
C SER A 148 -3.48 5.45 24.91
N SER A 149 -4.43 4.58 24.55
CA SER A 149 -5.62 4.29 25.37
C SER A 149 -5.25 3.84 26.79
N LYS A 150 -4.21 2.99 26.94
CA LYS A 150 -3.71 2.55 28.25
C LYS A 150 -3.14 3.72 29.06
N GLN A 151 -2.35 4.59 28.43
CA GLN A 151 -1.78 5.73 29.13
C GLN A 151 -2.86 6.75 29.54
N THR A 152 -3.93 6.87 28.74
CA THR A 152 -5.07 7.75 29.03
C THR A 152 -5.72 7.36 30.37
N GLN A 153 -5.99 6.08 30.58
CA GLN A 153 -6.55 5.57 31.84
C GLN A 153 -5.58 5.77 33.01
N LEU A 154 -4.30 5.41 32.85
CA LEU A 154 -3.29 5.58 33.90
C LEU A 154 -3.13 7.05 34.32
N SER A 155 -3.06 7.96 33.36
CA SER A 155 -2.95 9.40 33.64
C SER A 155 -4.21 9.96 34.30
N ALA A 156 -5.41 9.44 34.00
CA ALA A 156 -6.62 9.83 34.72
C ALA A 156 -6.53 9.44 36.21
N ILE A 157 -6.03 8.23 36.49
CA ILE A 157 -5.79 7.72 37.85
C ILE A 157 -4.72 8.56 38.57
N ASP A 158 -3.64 8.93 37.89
CA ASP A 158 -2.59 9.79 38.47
C ASP A 158 -3.16 11.15 38.89
N LEU A 159 -3.99 11.78 38.05
CA LEU A 159 -4.60 13.09 38.35
C LEU A 159 -5.51 13.04 39.59
N ILE A 160 -6.36 12.01 39.72
CA ILE A 160 -7.20 11.86 40.92
C ILE A 160 -6.36 11.54 42.15
N THR A 161 -5.26 10.79 41.99
CA THR A 161 -4.35 10.44 43.10
C THR A 161 -3.64 11.68 43.63
N PHE A 162 -3.23 12.60 42.74
CA PHE A 162 -2.65 13.88 43.17
C PHE A 162 -3.68 14.79 43.86
N ALA A 163 -4.92 14.81 43.38
CA ALA A 163 -6.00 15.57 44.03
C ALA A 163 -6.34 15.00 45.43
N LEU A 164 -6.35 13.66 45.56
CA LEU A 164 -6.49 12.95 46.84
C LEU A 164 -5.33 13.28 47.80
N ALA A 165 -4.09 13.27 47.31
CA ALA A 165 -2.92 13.61 48.12
C ALA A 165 -2.93 15.08 48.63
N GLU A 166 -3.59 15.98 47.90
CA GLU A 166 -3.83 17.37 48.31
C GLU A 166 -5.10 17.54 49.17
N ASN A 167 -5.74 16.44 49.61
CA ASN A 167 -7.01 16.43 50.34
C ASN A 167 -8.17 17.16 49.63
N THR A 168 -8.15 17.18 48.29
CA THR A 168 -9.20 17.81 47.46
C THR A 168 -9.74 16.83 46.40
N PRO A 169 -10.34 15.69 46.79
CA PRO A 169 -10.73 14.61 45.87
C PRO A 169 -11.72 15.00 44.78
N GLN A 170 -12.59 15.99 45.03
CA GLN A 170 -13.59 16.47 44.06
C GLN A 170 -13.21 17.81 43.42
N LYS A 171 -11.91 18.16 43.41
CA LYS A 171 -11.40 19.43 42.88
C LYS A 171 -11.90 19.73 41.46
N PHE A 172 -11.96 18.70 40.63
CA PHE A 172 -12.29 18.79 39.20
C PHE A 172 -13.78 18.56 38.90
N VAL A 173 -14.62 18.38 39.92
CA VAL A 173 -16.08 18.35 39.76
C VAL A 173 -16.57 19.78 39.60
N LEU A 174 -17.29 20.04 38.52
CA LEU A 174 -17.84 21.36 38.19
C LEU A 174 -19.27 21.54 38.68
N ASN A 175 -20.01 20.43 38.81
CA ASN A 175 -21.38 20.43 39.30
C ASN A 175 -21.51 19.52 40.52
N GLU A 176 -21.83 20.09 41.69
CA GLU A 176 -21.96 19.38 42.97
C GLU A 176 -23.08 18.32 42.97
N SER A 177 -24.01 18.38 42.01
CA SER A 177 -25.08 17.38 41.82
C SER A 177 -24.70 16.22 40.89
N LEU A 178 -23.42 16.09 40.51
CA LEU A 178 -22.95 15.03 39.62
C LEU A 178 -23.15 13.64 40.25
N GLN A 179 -24.17 12.92 39.78
CA GLN A 179 -24.33 11.49 40.00
C GLN A 179 -23.82 10.74 38.78
N VAL A 180 -22.77 9.95 38.97
CA VAL A 180 -22.21 9.10 37.92
C VAL A 180 -23.03 7.82 37.86
N ALA A 181 -23.73 7.63 36.74
CA ALA A 181 -24.46 6.40 36.43
C ALA A 181 -24.10 6.01 35.01
N LEU A 182 -23.15 5.08 34.86
CA LEU A 182 -22.72 4.63 33.56
C LEU A 182 -23.87 3.88 32.86
N PRO A 183 -24.13 4.11 31.56
CA PRO A 183 -25.08 3.32 30.80
C PRO A 183 -24.79 1.82 30.82
N HIS A 184 -23.52 1.45 30.93
CA HIS A 184 -23.05 0.09 31.14
C HIS A 184 -21.94 0.04 32.19
N ASP A 185 -22.07 -0.89 33.15
CA ASP A 185 -21.11 -1.12 34.24
C ASP A 185 -19.93 -2.02 33.82
N ASP A 186 -19.30 -1.71 32.69
CA ASP A 186 -18.15 -2.46 32.17
C ASP A 186 -16.78 -1.82 32.46
N ASP A 187 -16.75 -0.62 33.08
CA ASP A 187 -15.52 0.07 33.47
C ASP A 187 -15.65 0.76 34.84
N GLU A 188 -15.25 0.04 35.90
CA GLU A 188 -15.28 0.54 37.28
C GLU A 188 -14.29 1.70 37.49
N ALA A 189 -13.14 1.69 36.81
CA ALA A 189 -12.14 2.75 36.89
C ALA A 189 -12.67 4.06 36.28
N LEU A 190 -13.46 3.98 35.21
CA LEU A 190 -14.14 5.14 34.63
C LEU A 190 -15.14 5.74 35.61
N ALA A 191 -15.95 4.92 36.29
CA ALA A 191 -16.90 5.40 37.29
C ALA A 191 -16.19 6.16 38.43
N HIS A 192 -15.08 5.60 38.93
CA HIS A 192 -14.28 6.25 39.97
C HIS A 192 -13.66 7.57 39.50
N THR A 193 -13.03 7.60 38.32
CA THR A 193 -12.41 8.83 37.79
C THR A 193 -13.45 9.92 37.52
N LEU A 194 -14.61 9.57 36.94
CA LEU A 194 -15.71 10.51 36.69
C LEU A 194 -16.26 11.13 37.98
N SER A 195 -16.34 10.35 39.06
CA SER A 195 -16.82 10.85 40.36
C SER A 195 -15.90 11.92 40.96
N ALA A 196 -14.61 11.93 40.56
CA ALA A 196 -13.64 12.96 40.91
C ALA A 196 -13.59 14.13 39.90
N GLY A 197 -14.41 14.11 38.85
CA GLY A 197 -14.48 15.15 37.82
C GLY A 197 -13.48 14.98 36.67
N VAL A 198 -12.93 13.77 36.50
CA VAL A 198 -11.95 13.43 35.47
C VAL A 198 -12.51 12.31 34.58
N GLY A 199 -12.87 12.62 33.34
CA GLY A 199 -13.31 11.62 32.37
C GLY A 199 -12.18 11.19 31.45
N TYR A 200 -12.21 9.95 30.98
CA TYR A 200 -11.38 9.51 29.85
C TYR A 200 -12.21 8.80 28.80
N VAL A 201 -11.76 8.85 27.55
CA VAL A 201 -12.31 8.06 26.44
C VAL A 201 -11.18 7.27 25.80
N THR A 202 -11.44 5.99 25.54
CA THR A 202 -10.54 5.12 24.79
C THR A 202 -11.23 4.63 23.52
N GLU A 203 -10.45 4.20 22.52
CA GLU A 203 -10.99 3.55 21.31
C GLU A 203 -11.73 2.25 21.66
N SER A 204 -11.32 1.61 22.75
CA SER A 204 -11.92 0.40 23.34
C SER A 204 -13.25 0.64 24.08
N MET A 205 -13.71 1.87 24.21
CA MET A 205 -14.91 2.17 25.01
C MET A 205 -16.19 1.94 24.21
N ARG A 206 -17.22 1.36 24.85
CA ARG A 206 -18.56 1.27 24.23
C ARG A 206 -19.08 2.66 23.90
N ARG A 207 -19.76 2.76 22.75
CA ARG A 207 -20.34 4.01 22.26
C ARG A 207 -21.22 4.73 23.29
N ALA A 208 -22.07 4.00 24.01
CA ALA A 208 -22.96 4.59 25.02
C ALA A 208 -22.17 5.27 26.17
N ASN A 209 -21.11 4.63 26.67
CA ASN A 209 -20.26 5.22 27.71
C ASN A 209 -19.42 6.39 27.15
N ARG A 210 -18.91 6.29 25.90
CA ARG A 210 -18.21 7.38 25.23
C ARG A 210 -19.10 8.62 25.08
N GLU A 211 -20.32 8.46 24.57
CA GLU A 211 -21.29 9.55 24.42
C GLU A 211 -21.65 10.16 25.79
N TYR A 212 -21.82 9.33 26.82
CA TYR A 212 -22.09 9.78 28.18
C TYR A 212 -20.94 10.64 28.75
N VAL A 213 -19.68 10.19 28.64
CA VAL A 213 -18.50 10.95 29.10
C VAL A 213 -18.39 12.29 28.37
N LEU A 214 -18.58 12.28 27.05
CA LEU A 214 -18.55 13.50 26.24
C LEU A 214 -19.67 14.47 26.62
N ASP A 215 -20.88 13.99 26.88
CA ASP A 215 -22.01 14.81 27.34
C ASP A 215 -21.76 15.43 28.72
N LEU A 216 -21.16 14.67 29.66
CA LEU A 216 -20.76 15.21 30.95
C LEU A 216 -19.73 16.33 30.81
N PHE A 217 -18.80 16.21 29.87
CA PHE A 217 -17.79 17.23 29.60
C PHE A 217 -18.38 18.48 28.93
N THR A 218 -19.18 18.32 27.87
CA THR A 218 -19.81 19.45 27.15
C THR A 218 -20.83 20.18 28.00
N SER A 219 -21.51 19.47 28.91
CA SER A 219 -22.43 20.03 29.89
C SER A 219 -21.73 20.67 31.09
N ASN A 220 -20.40 20.80 31.07
CA ASN A 220 -19.58 21.35 32.16
C ASN A 220 -19.87 20.70 33.53
N LYS A 221 -20.05 19.38 33.58
CA LYS A 221 -20.19 18.63 34.83
C LYS A 221 -18.84 18.12 35.35
N ILE A 222 -17.94 17.77 34.43
CA ILE A 222 -16.55 17.36 34.70
C ILE A 222 -15.59 18.36 34.07
N GLN A 223 -14.44 18.60 34.69
CA GLN A 223 -13.47 19.59 34.19
C GLN A 223 -12.47 19.01 33.20
N ILE A 224 -12.04 17.77 33.39
CA ILE A 224 -10.93 17.18 32.63
C ILE A 224 -11.42 16.04 31.75
N LEU A 225 -11.01 16.05 30.48
CA LEU A 225 -11.22 14.97 29.53
C LEU A 225 -9.88 14.46 29.00
N LEU A 226 -9.54 13.20 29.26
CA LEU A 226 -8.35 12.55 28.71
C LEU A 226 -8.70 11.68 27.50
N LEU A 227 -7.91 11.79 26.44
CA LEU A 227 -8.13 11.07 25.18
C LEU A 227 -6.80 10.58 24.60
N PRO A 228 -6.74 9.44 23.91
CA PRO A 228 -5.59 9.12 23.07
C PRO A 228 -5.50 10.11 21.89
N HIS A 229 -4.27 10.38 21.42
CA HIS A 229 -4.01 11.28 20.29
C HIS A 229 -4.74 10.87 19.00
N THR A 230 -5.05 9.58 18.81
CA THR A 230 -5.78 9.04 17.66
C THR A 230 -7.20 9.60 17.52
N LEU A 231 -7.84 9.96 18.64
CA LEU A 231 -9.20 10.53 18.65
C LEU A 231 -9.23 12.05 18.43
N ALA A 232 -8.08 12.71 18.25
CA ALA A 232 -8.00 14.17 18.13
C ALA A 232 -8.81 14.71 16.93
N TRP A 233 -8.86 13.96 15.83
CA TRP A 233 -9.55 14.38 14.60
C TRP A 233 -11.07 14.16 14.63
N GLU A 234 -11.55 13.18 15.40
CA GLU A 234 -12.98 12.88 15.54
C GLU A 234 -13.67 13.75 16.59
N LEU A 235 -12.89 14.51 17.37
CA LEU A 235 -13.39 15.20 18.54
C LEU A 235 -14.12 16.50 18.17
N GLN A 236 -15.40 16.56 18.49
CA GLN A 236 -16.24 17.75 18.27
C GLN A 236 -16.39 18.65 19.50
N VAL A 237 -15.65 18.37 20.58
CA VAL A 237 -15.70 19.16 21.82
C VAL A 237 -14.57 20.17 21.90
N LYS A 238 -14.81 21.28 22.60
CA LYS A 238 -13.84 22.36 22.78
C LYS A 238 -13.42 22.44 24.24
N ALA A 239 -12.18 22.85 24.47
CA ALA A 239 -11.65 23.12 25.80
C ALA A 239 -10.95 24.47 25.82
N TYR A 240 -10.83 25.05 27.02
CA TYR A 240 -10.06 26.26 27.25
C TYR A 240 -8.56 25.99 27.19
N LEU A 241 -8.13 24.88 27.79
CA LEU A 241 -6.74 24.43 27.81
C LEU A 241 -6.64 23.04 27.17
N VAL A 242 -5.63 22.86 26.32
CA VAL A 242 -5.26 21.56 25.77
C VAL A 242 -3.84 21.23 26.20
N VAL A 243 -3.66 20.09 26.86
CA VAL A 243 -2.36 19.57 27.26
C VAL A 243 -2.05 18.36 26.38
N ILE A 244 -0.88 18.36 25.73
CA ILE A 244 -0.41 17.21 24.96
C ILE A 244 0.65 16.50 25.80
N MET A 245 0.27 15.38 26.41
CA MET A 245 1.12 14.59 27.28
C MET A 245 1.84 13.53 26.46
N GLY A 246 3.16 13.65 26.36
CA GLY A 246 4.00 12.74 25.62
C GLY A 246 3.82 12.91 24.10
N THR A 247 4.82 13.50 23.46
CA THR A 247 4.96 13.46 22.01
C THR A 247 5.79 12.23 21.62
N GLN A 248 5.50 11.64 20.46
CA GLN A 248 6.28 10.53 19.93
C GLN A 248 7.76 10.94 19.78
N SER A 249 8.66 10.00 20.03
CA SER A 249 10.06 10.13 19.64
C SER A 249 10.21 9.75 18.17
N TYR A 250 11.16 10.37 17.50
CA TYR A 250 11.53 9.97 16.14
C TYR A 250 12.05 8.52 16.13
N ASP A 251 11.45 7.66 15.30
CA ASP A 251 11.80 6.24 15.13
C ASP A 251 12.73 6.04 13.91
N GLY A 252 12.64 6.91 12.91
CA GLY A 252 13.53 6.87 11.74
C GLY A 252 13.37 5.67 10.81
N LYS A 253 12.48 4.70 11.09
CA LYS A 253 12.23 3.52 10.25
C LYS A 253 12.02 3.82 8.77
N GLU A 254 11.28 4.89 8.45
CA GLU A 254 11.01 5.27 7.06
C GLU A 254 12.28 5.64 6.28
N HIS A 255 13.39 5.99 6.95
CA HIS A 255 14.64 6.33 6.28
C HIS A 255 15.26 5.13 5.56
N SER A 256 15.03 3.91 6.05
CA SER A 256 15.58 2.70 5.43
C SER A 256 15.06 2.51 4.01
N ASP A 257 13.76 2.73 3.78
CA ASP A 257 13.16 2.59 2.46
C ASP A 257 13.64 3.66 1.48
N HIS A 258 13.83 4.90 1.97
CA HIS A 258 14.36 5.98 1.16
C HIS A 258 15.84 5.78 0.82
N ILE A 259 16.67 5.36 1.79
CA ILE A 259 18.08 5.05 1.55
C ILE A 259 18.20 3.90 0.54
N ASN A 260 17.40 2.83 0.68
CA ASN A 260 17.36 1.74 -0.31
C ASN A 260 17.01 2.28 -1.71
N ALA A 261 16.00 3.15 -1.83
CA ALA A 261 15.63 3.74 -3.13
C ALA A 261 16.75 4.61 -3.74
N GLU A 262 17.47 5.37 -2.93
CA GLU A 262 18.60 6.19 -3.39
C GLU A 262 19.85 5.36 -3.73
N ILE A 263 20.04 4.19 -3.10
CA ILE A 263 21.06 3.20 -3.51
C ILE A 263 20.69 2.57 -4.85
N VAL A 264 19.42 2.14 -5.03
CA VAL A 264 18.93 1.57 -6.30
C VAL A 264 19.07 2.55 -7.47
N THR A 265 18.93 3.85 -7.21
CA THR A 265 19.08 4.90 -8.22
C THR A 265 20.52 5.42 -8.38
N LYS A 266 21.47 4.81 -7.65
CA LYS A 266 22.89 5.16 -7.63
C LYS A 266 23.11 6.64 -7.27
N THR A 267 22.28 7.19 -6.38
CA THR A 267 22.53 8.47 -5.72
C THR A 267 23.43 8.27 -4.51
N ILE A 268 23.28 7.13 -3.83
CA ILE A 268 24.13 6.67 -2.74
C ILE A 268 24.90 5.45 -3.26
N GLU A 269 26.22 5.54 -3.34
CA GLU A 269 27.08 4.42 -3.74
C GLU A 269 28.04 4.01 -2.61
N SER A 270 28.14 4.82 -1.54
CA SER A 270 28.94 4.56 -0.36
C SER A 270 28.24 4.98 0.94
N LYS A 271 28.73 4.49 2.08
CA LYS A 271 28.27 4.96 3.41
C LYS A 271 28.46 6.47 3.61
N GLN A 272 29.51 7.06 3.02
CA GLN A 272 29.74 8.51 3.08
C GLN A 272 28.68 9.27 2.28
N ASP A 273 28.30 8.79 1.09
CA ASP A 273 27.23 9.39 0.31
C ASP A 273 25.89 9.35 1.06
N ALA A 274 25.65 8.32 1.87
CA ALA A 274 24.45 8.23 2.71
C ALA A 274 24.46 9.31 3.80
N VAL A 275 25.60 9.55 4.46
CA VAL A 275 25.74 10.66 5.42
C VAL A 275 25.52 11.99 4.72
N ASP A 276 26.13 12.19 3.56
CA ASP A 276 26.01 13.41 2.76
C ASP A 276 24.56 13.65 2.31
N TYR A 277 23.86 12.59 1.88
CA TYR A 277 22.44 12.62 1.53
C TYR A 277 21.59 13.08 2.72
N LEU A 278 21.83 12.54 3.92
CA LEU A 278 21.12 12.94 5.13
C LEU A 278 21.31 14.43 5.45
N THR A 279 22.42 15.07 5.06
CA THR A 279 22.61 16.52 5.30
C THR A 279 21.61 17.42 4.56
N TRP A 280 20.98 16.91 3.49
CA TRP A 280 19.96 17.64 2.73
C TRP A 280 18.59 17.67 3.40
N THR A 281 18.37 16.77 4.36
CA THR A 281 17.10 16.56 5.07
C THR A 281 16.78 17.68 6.06
N LEU A 282 15.51 17.80 6.44
CA LEU A 282 15.10 18.70 7.53
C LEU A 282 15.56 18.14 8.89
N MET A 283 15.58 16.82 9.05
CA MET A 283 16.10 16.10 10.20
C MET A 283 17.49 16.63 10.55
N TYR A 284 18.42 16.66 9.60
CA TYR A 284 19.78 17.18 9.85
C TYR A 284 19.78 18.60 10.45
N ARG A 285 18.92 19.49 9.93
CA ARG A 285 18.77 20.87 10.46
C ARG A 285 18.09 20.95 11.82
N ARG A 286 17.44 19.88 12.26
CA ARG A 286 16.71 19.77 13.54
C ARG A 286 17.49 19.03 14.61
N LEU A 287 18.42 18.14 14.25
CA LEU A 287 19.25 17.37 15.19
C LEU A 287 19.88 18.26 16.26
N LEU A 288 20.56 19.35 15.88
CA LEU A 288 21.18 20.28 16.83
C LEU A 288 20.18 21.19 17.58
N LYS A 289 18.96 21.34 17.08
CA LYS A 289 17.93 22.21 17.68
C LYS A 289 17.06 21.51 18.70
N ASN A 290 16.87 20.19 18.57
CA ASN A 290 16.16 19.37 19.54
C ASN A 290 16.79 17.96 19.62
N PRO A 291 18.00 17.82 20.17
CA PRO A 291 18.76 16.56 20.16
C PRO A 291 18.00 15.41 20.86
N ASN A 292 17.30 15.72 21.95
CA ASN A 292 16.59 14.72 22.76
C ASN A 292 15.43 14.06 21.99
N TYR A 293 14.78 14.79 21.08
CA TYR A 293 13.72 14.23 20.22
C TYR A 293 14.24 13.12 19.28
N TYR A 294 15.49 13.28 18.83
CA TYR A 294 16.20 12.33 17.97
C TYR A 294 17.07 11.35 18.78
N GLN A 295 16.90 11.30 20.10
CA GLN A 295 17.64 10.39 20.99
C GLN A 295 19.16 10.62 20.97
N MET A 296 19.62 11.84 20.68
CA MET A 296 21.03 12.19 20.75
C MET A 296 21.48 12.45 22.19
N HIS A 297 22.71 12.07 22.53
CA HIS A 297 23.30 12.28 23.85
C HIS A 297 23.86 13.71 24.07
N GLY A 298 23.95 14.51 23.01
CA GLY A 298 24.50 15.87 23.08
C GLY A 298 24.23 16.68 21.83
N SER A 299 24.61 17.96 21.88
CA SER A 299 24.35 18.96 20.82
C SER A 299 25.63 19.48 20.15
N THR A 300 26.76 18.77 20.26
CA THR A 300 28.01 19.16 19.59
C THR A 300 28.11 18.54 18.21
N ASN A 301 28.97 19.10 17.35
CA ASN A 301 29.22 18.54 16.01
C ASN A 301 29.78 17.11 16.04
N VAL A 302 30.48 16.74 17.11
CA VAL A 302 30.96 15.36 17.31
C VAL A 302 29.77 14.42 17.53
N HIS A 303 28.89 14.74 18.49
CA HIS A 303 27.67 13.95 18.72
C HIS A 303 26.76 13.88 17.47
N LEU A 304 26.72 14.95 16.67
CA LEU A 304 26.01 14.96 15.39
C LEU A 304 26.59 13.97 14.39
N SER A 305 27.91 14.00 14.19
CA SER A 305 28.60 13.10 13.29
C SER A 305 28.44 11.65 13.74
N ASP A 306 28.65 11.37 15.02
CA ASP A 306 28.51 10.03 15.60
C ASP A 306 27.08 9.50 15.41
N HIS A 307 26.06 10.33 15.70
CA HIS A 307 24.66 9.94 15.53
C HIS A 307 24.28 9.64 14.07
N LEU A 308 24.78 10.43 13.11
CA LEU A 308 24.53 10.19 11.69
C LEU A 308 25.23 8.92 11.21
N SER A 309 26.48 8.70 11.60
CA SER A 309 27.21 7.47 11.30
C SER A 309 26.50 6.24 11.87
N ASP A 310 26.09 6.29 13.14
CA ASP A 310 25.34 5.21 13.80
C ASP A 310 23.98 4.97 13.13
N LEU A 311 23.30 6.02 12.65
CA LEU A 311 22.04 5.89 11.91
C LEU A 311 22.26 5.19 10.57
N VAL A 312 23.25 5.65 9.78
CA VAL A 312 23.60 5.03 8.49
C VAL A 312 24.03 3.59 8.68
N GLU A 313 24.88 3.29 9.66
CA GLU A 313 25.35 1.92 9.90
C GLU A 313 24.20 0.98 10.26
N ARG A 314 23.28 1.41 11.15
CA ARG A 314 22.09 0.62 11.51
C ARG A 314 21.17 0.38 10.32
N THR A 315 20.95 1.40 9.49
CA THR A 315 20.12 1.27 8.28
C THR A 315 20.77 0.34 7.25
N VAL A 316 22.06 0.51 6.96
CA VAL A 316 22.80 -0.33 6.01
C VAL A 316 22.84 -1.77 6.50
N THR A 317 23.09 -2.01 7.78
CA THR A 317 23.05 -3.35 8.38
C THR A 317 21.67 -3.99 8.20
N SER A 318 20.60 -3.26 8.53
CA SER A 318 19.23 -3.76 8.39
C SER A 318 18.88 -4.09 6.93
N LEU A 319 19.25 -3.24 5.98
CA LEU A 319 19.01 -3.48 4.56
C LEU A 319 19.85 -4.63 4.00
N SER A 320 21.08 -4.81 4.50
CA SER A 320 21.96 -5.91 4.14
C SER A 320 21.44 -7.24 4.67
N ASP A 321 20.99 -7.29 5.92
CA ASP A 321 20.40 -8.48 6.55
C ASP A 321 19.13 -8.93 5.82
N SER A 322 18.30 -7.97 5.40
CA SER A 322 17.12 -8.23 4.55
C SER A 322 17.46 -8.49 3.07
N ARG A 323 18.76 -8.61 2.71
CA ARG A 323 19.27 -8.86 1.35
C ARG A 323 18.77 -7.88 0.29
N CYS A 324 18.50 -6.64 0.70
CA CYS A 324 18.10 -5.57 -0.21
C CYS A 324 19.31 -4.88 -0.85
N ILE A 325 20.44 -4.84 -0.14
CA ILE A 325 21.70 -4.27 -0.61
C ILE A 325 22.85 -5.22 -0.33
N ALA A 326 23.93 -5.10 -1.10
CA ALA A 326 25.19 -5.76 -0.84
C ALA A 326 26.23 -4.69 -0.46
N VAL A 327 27.01 -4.99 0.58
CA VAL A 327 28.11 -4.15 1.06
C VAL A 327 29.44 -4.79 0.62
N THR A 328 30.28 -4.04 -0.09
CA THR A 328 31.62 -4.48 -0.53
C THR A 328 32.68 -3.61 0.13
N ASP A 329 33.78 -4.23 0.56
CA ASP A 329 34.91 -3.57 1.26
C ASP A 329 34.49 -2.67 2.44
N ASP A 330 33.40 -3.05 3.13
CA ASP A 330 32.77 -2.34 4.25
C ASP A 330 32.32 -0.89 3.98
N LEU A 331 32.41 -0.43 2.72
CA LEU A 331 32.20 0.97 2.34
C LEU A 331 31.27 1.15 1.14
N GLU A 332 31.41 0.31 0.11
CA GLU A 332 30.65 0.41 -1.14
C GLU A 332 29.29 -0.28 -1.01
N LEU A 333 28.25 0.38 -1.52
CA LEU A 333 26.86 -0.05 -1.44
C LEU A 333 26.32 -0.31 -2.84
N SER A 334 25.81 -1.52 -3.07
CA SER A 334 25.19 -1.89 -4.34
C SER A 334 23.78 -2.48 -4.12
N PRO A 335 22.82 -2.20 -5.01
CA PRO A 335 21.47 -2.73 -4.87
C PRO A 335 21.40 -4.22 -5.25
N MET A 336 20.63 -5.00 -4.51
CA MET A 336 20.27 -6.38 -4.84
C MET A 336 18.85 -6.48 -5.40
N ASN A 337 18.45 -7.63 -5.95
CA ASN A 337 17.12 -7.83 -6.56
C ASN A 337 15.97 -7.45 -5.62
N LEU A 338 16.01 -7.87 -4.34
CA LEU A 338 14.96 -7.53 -3.37
C LEU A 338 14.87 -6.01 -3.13
N GLY A 339 16.01 -5.33 -3.02
CA GLY A 339 16.05 -3.87 -2.85
C GLY A 339 15.51 -3.14 -4.08
N MET A 340 15.83 -3.64 -5.27
CA MET A 340 15.28 -3.13 -6.54
C MET A 340 13.76 -3.29 -6.61
N ILE A 341 13.22 -4.45 -6.21
CA ILE A 341 11.77 -4.71 -6.16
C ILE A 341 11.09 -3.76 -5.16
N ALA A 342 11.63 -3.66 -3.93
CA ALA A 342 11.10 -2.77 -2.89
C ALA A 342 11.03 -1.31 -3.36
N ALA A 343 12.13 -0.81 -3.95
CA ALA A 343 12.22 0.55 -4.44
C ALA A 343 11.31 0.82 -5.64
N PHE A 344 11.14 -0.17 -6.53
CA PHE A 344 10.33 -0.05 -7.75
C PHE A 344 8.83 0.02 -7.45
N TYR A 345 8.33 -0.84 -6.56
CA TYR A 345 6.91 -0.93 -6.24
C TYR A 345 6.46 -0.04 -5.09
N TYR A 346 7.39 0.68 -4.44
CA TYR A 346 7.10 1.47 -3.24
C TYR A 346 6.56 0.59 -2.10
N ILE A 347 7.34 -0.42 -1.74
CA ILE A 347 7.01 -1.38 -0.68
C ILE A 347 8.11 -1.33 0.36
N ARG A 348 7.74 -1.48 1.64
CA ARG A 348 8.73 -1.47 2.71
C ARG A 348 9.65 -2.68 2.60
N TYR A 349 10.94 -2.47 2.87
CA TYR A 349 11.94 -3.53 2.77
C TYR A 349 11.60 -4.73 3.68
N THR A 350 10.96 -4.49 4.83
CA THR A 350 10.49 -5.53 5.75
C THR A 350 9.42 -6.45 5.15
N THR A 351 8.56 -5.92 4.29
CA THR A 351 7.56 -6.73 3.57
C THR A 351 8.21 -7.59 2.51
N ILE A 352 9.19 -7.05 1.78
CA ILE A 352 9.95 -7.84 0.80
C ILE A 352 10.78 -8.93 1.49
N GLU A 353 11.36 -8.63 2.66
CA GLU A 353 12.01 -9.62 3.51
C GLU A 353 11.04 -10.73 3.93
N LEU A 354 9.83 -10.36 4.39
CA LEU A 354 8.78 -11.31 4.73
C LEU A 354 8.43 -12.22 3.54
N PHE A 355 8.29 -11.65 2.33
CA PHE A 355 8.01 -12.42 1.12
C PHE A 355 9.14 -13.41 0.82
N ALA A 356 10.40 -12.93 0.83
CA ALA A 356 11.57 -13.76 0.54
C ALA A 356 11.76 -14.90 1.56
N CYS A 357 11.42 -14.67 2.82
CA CYS A 357 11.55 -15.68 3.89
C CYS A 357 10.37 -16.66 3.98
N SER A 358 9.17 -16.25 3.57
CA SER A 358 7.95 -17.04 3.79
C SER A 358 7.49 -17.83 2.58
N VAL A 359 7.82 -17.39 1.36
CA VAL A 359 7.40 -18.09 0.13
C VAL A 359 8.33 -19.26 -0.16
N THR A 360 7.75 -20.35 -0.67
CA THR A 360 8.46 -21.57 -1.05
C THR A 360 7.99 -22.05 -2.43
N ALA A 361 8.74 -22.94 -3.07
CA ALA A 361 8.39 -23.53 -4.36
C ALA A 361 7.04 -24.27 -4.40
N THR A 362 6.51 -24.66 -3.23
CA THR A 362 5.24 -25.39 -3.07
C THR A 362 4.11 -24.54 -2.48
N SER A 363 4.36 -23.24 -2.27
CA SER A 363 3.35 -22.31 -1.76
C SER A 363 2.13 -22.28 -2.67
N LYS A 364 0.96 -22.50 -2.06
CA LYS A 364 -0.35 -22.46 -2.74
C LYS A 364 -1.06 -21.14 -2.42
N LEU A 365 -2.15 -20.89 -3.13
CA LEU A 365 -2.98 -19.69 -3.00
C LEU A 365 -3.30 -19.28 -1.55
N LYS A 366 -3.67 -20.23 -0.68
CA LYS A 366 -3.93 -19.94 0.75
C LYS A 366 -2.70 -19.35 1.44
N ALA A 367 -1.54 -20.00 1.30
CA ALA A 367 -0.30 -19.54 1.93
C ALA A 367 0.14 -18.18 1.38
N LEU A 368 -0.05 -17.94 0.08
CA LEU A 368 0.22 -16.65 -0.55
C LEU A 368 -0.70 -15.54 0.00
N LEU A 369 -1.97 -15.86 0.25
CA LEU A 369 -2.91 -14.93 0.89
C LEU A 369 -2.53 -14.65 2.36
N ASP A 370 -2.09 -15.67 3.12
CA ASP A 370 -1.58 -15.50 4.47
C ASP A 370 -0.36 -14.54 4.49
N ILE A 371 0.58 -14.73 3.56
CA ILE A 371 1.77 -13.88 3.40
C ILE A 371 1.39 -12.46 3.00
N LEU A 372 0.49 -12.30 2.02
CA LEU A 372 -0.01 -10.99 1.62
C LEU A 372 -0.66 -10.26 2.80
N ALA A 373 -1.53 -10.93 3.56
CA ALA A 373 -2.21 -10.32 4.70
C ALA A 373 -1.26 -9.93 5.85
N ALA A 374 -0.10 -10.58 5.96
CA ALA A 374 0.93 -10.27 6.94
C ALA A 374 1.90 -9.14 6.51
N SER A 375 1.72 -8.58 5.31
CA SER A 375 2.53 -7.46 4.82
C SER A 375 2.49 -6.30 5.80
N SER A 376 3.65 -5.72 6.09
CA SER A 376 3.76 -4.64 7.05
C SER A 376 2.92 -3.41 6.62
N GLU A 377 2.56 -3.27 5.33
CA GLU A 377 1.88 -2.09 4.78
C GLU A 377 0.52 -1.87 5.44
N PHE A 378 -0.01 -2.93 6.04
CA PHE A 378 -1.26 -2.90 6.76
C PHE A 378 -1.11 -2.52 8.23
N ASP A 379 0.11 -2.29 8.74
CA ASP A 379 0.38 -1.93 10.14
C ASP A 379 -0.31 -0.62 10.57
N THR A 380 -0.68 0.24 9.62
CA THR A 380 -1.42 1.48 9.86
C THR A 380 -2.90 1.22 10.19
N LEU A 381 -3.43 0.04 9.85
CA LEU A 381 -4.77 -0.38 10.21
C LEU A 381 -4.84 -0.76 11.69
N SER A 382 -5.98 -0.48 12.31
CA SER A 382 -6.25 -0.90 13.69
C SER A 382 -7.51 -1.75 13.77
N VAL A 383 -7.53 -2.71 14.71
CA VAL A 383 -8.74 -3.43 15.08
C VAL A 383 -9.47 -2.61 16.12
N ARG A 384 -10.62 -2.04 15.75
CA ARG A 384 -11.41 -1.19 16.66
C ARG A 384 -12.14 -2.06 17.69
N PHE A 385 -12.63 -1.44 18.75
CA PHE A 385 -13.35 -2.17 19.80
C PHE A 385 -14.55 -2.95 19.28
N GLY A 386 -14.68 -4.21 19.70
CA GLY A 386 -15.79 -5.06 19.32
C GLY A 386 -15.75 -5.55 17.87
N GLU A 387 -14.80 -5.08 17.05
CA GLU A 387 -14.56 -5.62 15.71
C GLU A 387 -14.06 -7.06 15.78
N ASP A 388 -13.30 -7.42 16.82
CA ASP A 388 -12.83 -8.79 17.08
C ASP A 388 -13.97 -9.82 17.04
N ARG A 389 -15.10 -9.53 17.69
CA ARG A 389 -16.29 -10.40 17.69
C ARG A 389 -17.01 -10.43 16.35
N VAL A 390 -16.96 -9.32 15.60
CA VAL A 390 -17.54 -9.24 14.25
C VAL A 390 -16.70 -10.05 13.28
N LEU A 391 -15.38 -9.88 13.32
CA LEU A 391 -14.40 -10.62 12.53
C LEU A 391 -14.50 -12.12 12.82
N GLU A 392 -14.63 -12.54 14.08
CA GLU A 392 -14.86 -13.94 14.44
C GLU A 392 -16.14 -14.50 13.81
N LYS A 393 -17.24 -13.74 13.81
CA LYS A 393 -18.51 -14.17 13.17
C LYS A 393 -18.37 -14.25 11.65
N LEU A 394 -17.64 -13.34 11.03
CA LEU A 394 -17.38 -13.36 9.59
C LEU A 394 -16.49 -14.54 9.21
N ALA A 395 -15.47 -14.84 10.02
CA ALA A 395 -14.49 -15.90 9.79
C ALA A 395 -15.09 -17.32 9.69
N LYS A 396 -16.22 -17.59 10.38
CA LYS A 396 -16.87 -18.91 10.42
C LYS A 396 -17.33 -19.44 9.06
N HIS A 397 -17.58 -18.56 8.08
CA HIS A 397 -18.15 -18.91 6.79
C HIS A 397 -17.20 -18.64 5.62
N LEU A 398 -15.91 -18.44 5.92
CA LEU A 398 -14.90 -18.18 4.89
C LEU A 398 -14.40 -19.48 4.25
N LEU A 399 -13.92 -19.36 3.01
CA LEU A 399 -13.38 -20.48 2.24
C LEU A 399 -12.14 -21.09 2.91
N TRP A 400 -11.27 -20.23 3.43
CA TRP A 400 -10.08 -20.61 4.19
C TRP A 400 -10.25 -20.17 5.65
N PRO A 401 -10.21 -21.12 6.61
CA PRO A 401 -10.33 -20.77 8.02
C PRO A 401 -9.11 -19.96 8.47
N VAL A 402 -9.36 -18.86 9.17
CA VAL A 402 -8.35 -17.97 9.73
C VAL A 402 -8.26 -18.20 11.23
N ALA A 403 -7.05 -18.41 11.73
CA ALA A 403 -6.82 -18.68 13.15
C ALA A 403 -6.88 -17.38 14.00
N PRO A 404 -7.32 -17.46 15.27
CA PRO A 404 -7.21 -16.34 16.21
C PRO A 404 -5.73 -15.99 16.51
N PRO A 405 -5.42 -14.77 17.01
CA PRO A 405 -6.36 -13.81 17.60
C PRO A 405 -6.96 -12.80 16.60
N TYR A 406 -8.28 -12.58 16.70
CA TYR A 406 -9.02 -11.59 15.89
C TYR A 406 -8.72 -10.12 16.24
N THR A 407 -7.83 -9.91 17.21
CA THR A 407 -7.24 -8.61 17.52
C THR A 407 -6.02 -8.29 16.66
N ALA A 408 -5.48 -9.26 15.93
CA ALA A 408 -4.35 -9.07 15.05
C ALA A 408 -4.75 -8.47 13.69
N ILE A 409 -3.92 -7.56 13.18
CA ILE A 409 -4.17 -6.83 11.94
C ILE A 409 -4.18 -7.77 10.73
N HIS A 410 -3.19 -8.68 10.62
CA HIS A 410 -3.12 -9.63 9.51
C HIS A 410 -4.37 -10.54 9.44
N VAL A 411 -4.96 -10.91 10.59
CA VAL A 411 -6.22 -11.66 10.64
C VAL A 411 -7.37 -10.82 10.08
N LYS A 412 -7.46 -9.53 10.47
CA LYS A 412 -8.45 -8.59 9.93
C LYS A 412 -8.33 -8.46 8.41
N VAL A 413 -7.11 -8.24 7.89
CA VAL A 413 -6.85 -8.13 6.45
C VAL A 413 -7.27 -9.40 5.73
N HIS A 414 -6.87 -10.57 6.25
CA HIS A 414 -7.21 -11.86 5.66
C HIS A 414 -8.73 -12.09 5.60
N VAL A 415 -9.48 -11.77 6.67
CA VAL A 415 -10.95 -11.91 6.70
C VAL A 415 -11.59 -10.98 5.67
N LEU A 416 -11.16 -9.72 5.60
CA LEU A 416 -11.73 -8.73 4.68
C LEU A 416 -11.49 -9.09 3.21
N LEU A 417 -10.30 -9.58 2.85
CA LEU A 417 -10.00 -10.06 1.50
C LEU A 417 -10.87 -11.25 1.09
N GLN A 418 -11.08 -12.22 1.98
CA GLN A 418 -11.96 -13.35 1.67
C GLN A 418 -13.44 -12.96 1.54
N ILE A 419 -13.91 -12.00 2.33
CA ILE A 419 -15.24 -11.41 2.15
C ILE A 419 -15.36 -10.72 0.79
N HIS A 420 -14.28 -10.06 0.34
CA HIS A 420 -14.21 -9.44 -0.96
C HIS A 420 -14.30 -10.48 -2.10
N PHE A 421 -13.55 -11.59 -2.03
CA PHE A 421 -13.63 -12.68 -3.02
C PHE A 421 -14.99 -13.38 -3.05
N SER A 422 -15.71 -13.36 -1.92
CA SER A 422 -17.05 -13.94 -1.79
C SER A 422 -18.17 -12.95 -2.15
N ARG A 423 -17.85 -11.70 -2.47
CA ARG A 423 -18.80 -10.60 -2.76
C ARG A 423 -19.82 -10.32 -1.67
N GLN A 424 -19.43 -10.51 -0.41
CA GLN A 424 -20.31 -10.29 0.73
C GLN A 424 -20.09 -8.92 1.37
N HIS A 425 -19.87 -7.87 0.57
CA HIS A 425 -19.59 -6.52 1.07
C HIS A 425 -20.72 -5.95 1.93
N ASP A 426 -21.97 -6.36 1.69
CA ASP A 426 -23.14 -5.93 2.47
C ASP A 426 -23.10 -6.38 3.95
N ARG A 427 -22.29 -7.40 4.26
CA ARG A 427 -22.07 -7.87 5.64
C ARG A 427 -21.09 -6.97 6.41
N LEU A 428 -20.38 -6.08 5.73
CA LEU A 428 -19.38 -5.20 6.32
C LEU A 428 -20.04 -3.92 6.84
N SER A 429 -19.60 -3.47 8.01
CA SER A 429 -19.93 -2.12 8.47
C SER A 429 -19.26 -1.08 7.56
N PRO A 430 -19.74 0.19 7.53
CA PRO A 430 -19.09 1.24 6.77
C PRO A 430 -17.60 1.41 7.08
N TYR A 431 -17.20 1.24 8.35
CA TYR A 431 -15.80 1.30 8.78
C TYR A 431 -14.96 0.13 8.25
N LEU A 432 -15.47 -1.10 8.31
CA LEU A 432 -14.77 -2.27 7.75
C LEU A 432 -14.70 -2.20 6.21
N LYS A 433 -15.68 -1.57 5.56
CA LYS A 433 -15.66 -1.32 4.12
C LYS A 433 -14.60 -0.27 3.76
N GLN A 434 -14.42 0.76 4.59
CA GLN A 434 -13.33 1.72 4.43
C GLN A 434 -11.96 1.03 4.58
N ASP A 435 -11.81 0.16 5.59
CA ASP A 435 -10.56 -0.61 5.78
C ASP A 435 -10.30 -1.54 4.60
N LEU A 436 -11.32 -2.23 4.09
CA LEU A 436 -11.21 -3.04 2.88
C LEU A 436 -10.75 -2.20 1.68
N ASN A 437 -11.31 -1.01 1.48
CA ASN A 437 -10.88 -0.14 0.38
C ASN A 437 -9.41 0.27 0.50
N ALA A 438 -8.95 0.59 1.72
CA ALA A 438 -7.54 0.90 1.97
C ALA A 438 -6.62 -0.32 1.71
N ILE A 439 -7.08 -1.52 2.06
CA ILE A 439 -6.38 -2.77 1.74
C ILE A 439 -6.25 -2.96 0.23
N LEU A 440 -7.37 -2.84 -0.51
CA LEU A 440 -7.41 -3.04 -1.96
C LEU A 440 -6.52 -2.04 -2.72
N GLN A 441 -6.43 -0.79 -2.25
CA GLN A 441 -5.51 0.22 -2.78
C GLN A 441 -4.04 -0.21 -2.72
N THR A 442 -3.67 -1.02 -1.74
CA THR A 442 -2.28 -1.45 -1.53
C THR A 442 -1.98 -2.82 -2.11
N CYS A 443 -2.98 -3.72 -2.20
CA CYS A 443 -2.79 -5.09 -2.66
C CYS A 443 -2.19 -5.21 -4.07
N GLY A 444 -2.57 -4.32 -5.01
CA GLY A 444 -2.09 -4.41 -6.39
C GLY A 444 -0.56 -4.39 -6.50
N ARG A 445 0.09 -3.40 -5.88
CA ARG A 445 1.56 -3.30 -5.87
C ARG A 445 2.23 -4.45 -5.09
N LEU A 446 1.62 -4.90 -3.99
CA LEU A 446 2.13 -6.01 -3.19
C LEU A 446 2.14 -7.32 -3.99
N LEU A 447 1.07 -7.60 -4.72
CA LEU A 447 0.95 -8.81 -5.56
C LEU A 447 1.95 -8.80 -6.71
N HIS A 448 2.13 -7.65 -7.37
CA HIS A 448 3.14 -7.50 -8.40
C HIS A 448 4.56 -7.75 -7.87
N ALA A 449 4.88 -7.22 -6.69
CA ALA A 449 6.17 -7.48 -6.05
C ALA A 449 6.34 -8.93 -5.60
N LEU A 450 5.26 -9.55 -5.10
CA LEU A 450 5.27 -10.96 -4.73
C LEU A 450 5.55 -11.86 -5.94
N VAL A 451 4.95 -11.58 -7.10
CA VAL A 451 5.29 -12.26 -8.37
C VAL A 451 6.77 -12.11 -8.70
N ASP A 452 7.33 -10.90 -8.64
CA ASP A 452 8.74 -10.65 -8.98
C ASP A 452 9.72 -11.30 -7.99
N VAL A 453 9.37 -11.41 -6.71
CA VAL A 453 10.16 -12.15 -5.71
C VAL A 453 10.14 -13.65 -6.00
N ILE A 454 8.97 -14.20 -6.37
CA ILE A 454 8.82 -15.62 -6.70
C ILE A 454 9.56 -15.95 -8.00
N SER A 455 9.43 -15.10 -9.03
CA SER A 455 10.08 -15.32 -10.32
C SER A 455 11.60 -15.21 -10.23
N SER A 456 12.12 -14.36 -9.35
CA SER A 456 13.56 -14.27 -9.07
C SER A 456 14.13 -15.58 -8.50
N ASN A 457 13.30 -16.43 -7.90
CA ASN A 457 13.67 -17.77 -7.42
C ASN A 457 13.35 -18.89 -8.43
N GLY A 458 12.75 -18.57 -9.58
CA GLY A 458 12.44 -19.52 -10.64
C GLY A 458 11.29 -20.48 -10.34
N TRP A 459 10.34 -20.13 -9.45
CA TRP A 459 9.21 -21.00 -9.10
C TRP A 459 7.96 -20.70 -9.93
N LEU A 460 7.48 -21.67 -10.73
CA LEU A 460 6.36 -21.46 -11.65
C LEU A 460 4.99 -21.43 -10.94
N LYS A 461 4.59 -22.52 -10.27
CA LYS A 461 3.25 -22.66 -9.67
C LYS A 461 2.90 -21.56 -8.67
N PRO A 462 3.79 -21.14 -7.75
CA PRO A 462 3.48 -20.02 -6.86
C PRO A 462 3.36 -18.69 -7.60
N ALA A 463 4.08 -18.49 -8.71
CA ALA A 463 3.99 -17.27 -9.51
C ALA A 463 2.62 -17.19 -10.18
N LEU A 464 2.21 -18.26 -10.87
CA LEU A 464 0.88 -18.38 -11.49
C LEU A 464 -0.24 -18.17 -10.46
N ALA A 465 -0.17 -18.85 -9.30
CA ALA A 465 -1.15 -18.68 -8.23
C ALA A 465 -1.19 -17.25 -7.64
N THR A 466 -0.09 -16.50 -7.71
CA THR A 466 -0.06 -15.10 -7.28
C THR A 466 -0.69 -14.18 -8.34
N MET A 467 -0.53 -14.52 -9.63
CA MET A 467 -1.21 -13.82 -10.73
C MET A 467 -2.73 -14.04 -10.66
N ASP A 468 -3.18 -15.27 -10.40
CA ASP A 468 -4.59 -15.57 -10.10
C ASP A 468 -5.12 -14.70 -8.95
N LEU A 469 -4.34 -14.58 -7.87
CA LEU A 469 -4.71 -13.74 -6.73
C LEU A 469 -4.83 -12.25 -7.10
N SER A 470 -4.04 -11.75 -8.06
CA SER A 470 -4.17 -10.40 -8.62
C SER A 470 -5.50 -10.19 -9.32
N GLN A 471 -5.93 -11.15 -10.15
CA GLN A 471 -7.22 -11.09 -10.83
C GLN A 471 -8.37 -11.16 -9.81
N MET A 472 -8.26 -12.04 -8.80
CA MET A 472 -9.25 -12.19 -7.72
C MET A 472 -9.44 -10.90 -6.92
N VAL A 473 -8.34 -10.19 -6.60
CA VAL A 473 -8.37 -8.90 -5.90
C VAL A 473 -8.94 -7.79 -6.79
N THR A 474 -8.65 -7.83 -8.09
CA THR A 474 -9.14 -6.80 -9.02
C THR A 474 -10.64 -6.93 -9.27
N GLN A 475 -11.16 -8.15 -9.44
CA GLN A 475 -12.55 -8.39 -9.82
C GLN A 475 -13.47 -8.75 -8.65
N GLY A 476 -12.89 -9.06 -7.49
CA GLY A 476 -13.63 -9.50 -6.30
C GLY A 476 -14.37 -10.80 -6.54
N VAL A 477 -13.72 -11.77 -7.15
CA VAL A 477 -14.26 -13.12 -7.44
C VAL A 477 -13.24 -14.16 -6.96
N GLY A 478 -13.72 -15.30 -6.47
CA GLY A 478 -12.86 -16.43 -6.12
C GLY A 478 -12.37 -17.21 -7.35
N LEU A 479 -11.22 -17.88 -7.26
CA LEU A 479 -10.64 -18.66 -8.35
C LEU A 479 -11.59 -19.71 -8.96
N ASN A 480 -12.35 -20.42 -8.11
CA ASN A 480 -13.26 -21.48 -8.58
C ASN A 480 -14.63 -20.97 -9.05
N ALA A 481 -14.86 -19.65 -9.04
CA ALA A 481 -16.11 -19.06 -9.48
C ALA A 481 -16.10 -18.83 -11.00
N SER A 482 -17.28 -18.86 -11.62
CA SER A 482 -17.41 -18.64 -13.07
C SER A 482 -16.87 -17.25 -13.46
N PRO A 483 -16.08 -17.13 -14.54
CA PRO A 483 -15.63 -15.86 -15.08
C PRO A 483 -16.77 -14.87 -15.35
N LEU A 484 -17.97 -15.36 -15.66
CA LEU A 484 -19.17 -14.54 -15.89
C LEU A 484 -19.60 -13.73 -14.67
N LEU A 485 -19.20 -14.13 -13.45
CA LEU A 485 -19.51 -13.33 -12.27
C LEU A 485 -18.80 -11.98 -12.32
N GLN A 486 -17.67 -11.83 -12.99
CA GLN A 486 -16.95 -10.55 -13.11
C GLN A 486 -17.84 -9.45 -13.73
N ILE A 487 -18.78 -9.84 -14.59
CA ILE A 487 -19.67 -8.94 -15.31
C ILE A 487 -20.57 -8.17 -14.33
N PRO A 488 -20.73 -6.84 -14.48
CA PRO A 488 -21.63 -6.05 -13.66
C PRO A 488 -23.05 -6.62 -13.64
N HIS A 489 -23.66 -6.65 -12.45
CA HIS A 489 -25.04 -7.10 -12.19
C HIS A 489 -25.28 -8.61 -12.33
N PHE A 490 -24.28 -9.41 -12.71
CA PHE A 490 -24.41 -10.86 -12.70
C PHE A 490 -24.45 -11.38 -11.26
N THR A 491 -25.48 -12.18 -10.98
CA THR A 491 -25.66 -12.88 -9.70
C THR A 491 -25.47 -14.38 -9.92
N PRO A 492 -25.23 -15.17 -8.86
CA PRO A 492 -25.15 -16.63 -8.99
C PRO A 492 -26.36 -17.24 -9.71
N SER A 493 -27.57 -16.72 -9.49
CA SER A 493 -28.79 -17.18 -10.17
C SER A 493 -28.78 -16.96 -11.69
N VAL A 494 -28.14 -15.89 -12.17
CA VAL A 494 -28.00 -15.61 -13.60
C VAL A 494 -27.02 -16.60 -14.23
N VAL A 495 -25.89 -16.84 -13.55
CA VAL A 495 -24.89 -17.81 -13.99
C VAL A 495 -25.46 -19.23 -14.01
N ASP A 496 -26.28 -19.61 -13.03
CA ASP A 496 -26.95 -20.92 -13.02
C ASP A 496 -27.93 -21.07 -14.20
N SER A 497 -28.59 -19.97 -14.59
CA SER A 497 -29.46 -19.95 -15.78
C SER A 497 -28.67 -20.12 -17.08
N ILE A 498 -27.49 -19.51 -17.17
CA ILE A 498 -26.57 -19.67 -18.30
C ILE A 498 -26.01 -21.10 -18.34
N LYS A 499 -25.58 -21.67 -17.21
CA LYS A 499 -25.15 -23.06 -17.13
C LYS A 499 -26.23 -24.05 -17.56
N ALA A 500 -27.48 -23.79 -17.17
CA ALA A 500 -28.62 -24.58 -17.62
C ALA A 500 -28.81 -24.46 -19.14
N HIS A 501 -28.62 -23.27 -19.72
CA HIS A 501 -28.63 -23.08 -21.16
C HIS A 501 -27.50 -23.86 -21.85
N ASN A 502 -26.24 -23.71 -21.40
CA ASN A 502 -25.07 -24.41 -21.95
C ASN A 502 -25.24 -25.94 -21.94
N SER A 503 -25.96 -26.48 -20.95
CA SER A 503 -26.25 -27.93 -20.89
C SER A 503 -27.31 -28.42 -21.88
N THR A 504 -28.03 -27.50 -22.52
CA THR A 504 -29.18 -27.78 -23.41
C THR A 504 -28.98 -27.26 -24.84
N CYS A 505 -27.92 -26.49 -25.10
CA CYS A 505 -27.60 -26.02 -26.44
C CYS A 505 -26.86 -27.10 -27.23
N ASP A 506 -27.32 -27.37 -28.45
CA ASP A 506 -26.67 -28.31 -29.37
C ASP A 506 -25.61 -27.62 -30.25
N ASN A 507 -25.53 -26.29 -30.22
CA ASN A 507 -24.63 -25.48 -31.02
C ASN A 507 -23.51 -24.90 -30.15
N ASP A 508 -22.25 -25.25 -30.46
CA ASP A 508 -21.09 -24.80 -29.69
C ASP A 508 -20.92 -23.27 -29.70
N GLN A 509 -21.44 -22.58 -30.72
CA GLN A 509 -21.41 -21.11 -30.80
C GLN A 509 -22.38 -20.41 -29.83
N ASP A 510 -23.34 -21.14 -29.26
CA ASP A 510 -24.32 -20.62 -28.30
C ASP A 510 -23.89 -20.87 -26.84
N VAL A 511 -22.77 -21.56 -26.61
CA VAL A 511 -22.21 -21.81 -25.28
C VAL A 511 -21.58 -20.52 -24.74
N ILE A 512 -21.92 -20.16 -23.49
CA ILE A 512 -21.39 -18.95 -22.84
C ILE A 512 -20.59 -19.34 -21.60
N ASP A 513 -19.26 -19.25 -21.66
CA ASP A 513 -18.38 -19.52 -20.52
C ASP A 513 -17.55 -18.29 -20.12
N THR A 514 -17.24 -17.43 -21.08
CA THR A 514 -16.47 -16.19 -20.90
C THR A 514 -17.31 -14.94 -21.21
N PRO A 515 -16.88 -13.75 -20.74
CA PRO A 515 -17.53 -12.49 -21.13
C PRO A 515 -17.48 -12.21 -22.64
N LEU A 516 -16.51 -12.76 -23.37
CA LEU A 516 -16.37 -12.58 -24.82
C LEU A 516 -17.51 -13.30 -25.56
N ASP A 517 -17.85 -14.53 -25.12
CA ASP A 517 -18.89 -15.35 -25.75
C ASP A 517 -20.26 -14.65 -25.75
N LEU A 518 -20.53 -13.79 -24.76
CA LEU A 518 -21.77 -13.01 -24.72
C LEU A 518 -21.94 -12.05 -25.90
N LEU A 519 -20.83 -11.58 -26.50
CA LEU A 519 -20.84 -10.71 -27.68
C LEU A 519 -21.14 -11.48 -28.97
N SER A 520 -20.68 -12.73 -29.07
CA SER A 520 -20.87 -13.58 -30.25
C SER A 520 -22.22 -14.30 -30.27
N VAL A 521 -22.86 -14.50 -29.12
CA VAL A 521 -24.17 -15.18 -29.03
C VAL A 521 -25.30 -14.38 -29.67
N ASP A 522 -26.22 -15.11 -30.30
CA ASP A 522 -27.43 -14.58 -30.92
C ASP A 522 -28.26 -13.68 -29.98
N ASP A 523 -28.74 -12.55 -30.51
CA ASP A 523 -29.55 -11.57 -29.77
C ASP A 523 -30.83 -12.17 -29.15
N SER A 524 -31.39 -13.19 -29.78
CA SER A 524 -32.58 -13.89 -29.29
C SER A 524 -32.31 -14.67 -27.99
N VAL A 525 -31.14 -15.31 -27.90
CA VAL A 525 -30.66 -16.03 -26.73
C VAL A 525 -30.27 -15.02 -25.64
N ARG A 526 -29.53 -13.98 -26.02
CA ARG A 526 -29.12 -12.89 -25.12
C ARG A 526 -30.31 -12.23 -24.43
N THR A 527 -31.36 -11.89 -25.17
CA THR A 527 -32.58 -11.25 -24.63
C THR A 527 -33.37 -12.20 -23.73
N LYS A 528 -33.34 -13.50 -24.01
CA LYS A 528 -34.02 -14.53 -23.19
C LYS A 528 -33.31 -14.76 -21.86
N LEU A 529 -31.98 -14.77 -21.85
CA LEU A 529 -31.15 -15.01 -20.67
C LEU A 529 -30.98 -13.74 -19.81
N LEU A 530 -30.80 -12.57 -20.44
CA LEU A 530 -30.49 -11.30 -19.79
C LEU A 530 -31.72 -10.39 -19.75
N THR A 531 -32.57 -10.59 -18.74
CA THR A 531 -33.77 -9.77 -18.50
C THR A 531 -33.47 -8.51 -17.67
N PHE A 532 -32.49 -7.71 -18.09
CA PHE A 532 -32.08 -6.49 -17.40
C PHE A 532 -32.68 -5.21 -18.03
N SER A 533 -32.66 -4.11 -17.27
CA SER A 533 -33.05 -2.80 -17.79
C SER A 533 -32.02 -2.28 -18.81
N PRO A 534 -32.40 -1.36 -19.73
CA PRO A 534 -31.47 -0.84 -20.74
C PRO A 534 -30.18 -0.24 -20.18
N SER A 535 -30.26 0.45 -19.03
CA SER A 535 -29.07 0.99 -18.34
C SER A 535 -28.13 -0.11 -17.84
N LYS A 536 -28.65 -1.22 -17.30
CA LYS A 536 -27.81 -2.34 -16.86
C LYS A 536 -27.21 -3.11 -18.04
N MET A 537 -27.96 -3.21 -19.14
CA MET A 537 -27.44 -3.78 -20.38
C MET A 537 -26.31 -2.94 -20.97
N ALA A 538 -26.36 -1.61 -20.84
CA ALA A 538 -25.26 -0.74 -21.22
C ALA A 538 -23.98 -0.99 -20.38
N ASP A 539 -24.11 -1.16 -19.06
CA ASP A 539 -22.97 -1.51 -18.20
C ASP A 539 -22.36 -2.87 -18.56
N ILE A 540 -23.20 -3.86 -18.89
CA ILE A 540 -22.77 -5.19 -19.32
C ILE A 540 -22.03 -5.11 -20.66
N ALA A 541 -22.58 -4.38 -21.63
CA ALA A 541 -21.97 -4.19 -22.94
C ALA A 541 -20.62 -3.46 -22.82
N ALA A 542 -20.53 -2.42 -21.98
CA ALA A 542 -19.28 -1.73 -21.72
C ALA A 542 -18.21 -2.68 -21.15
N PHE A 543 -18.57 -3.54 -20.19
CA PHE A 543 -17.66 -4.55 -19.65
C PHE A 543 -17.20 -5.54 -20.72
N CYS A 544 -18.12 -6.13 -21.50
CA CYS A 544 -17.76 -7.13 -22.50
C CYS A 544 -16.89 -6.53 -23.62
N ASN A 545 -17.15 -5.28 -24.04
CA ASN A 545 -16.31 -4.58 -25.02
C ASN A 545 -14.92 -4.22 -24.47
N SER A 546 -14.79 -3.99 -23.17
CA SER A 546 -13.50 -3.72 -22.51
C SER A 546 -12.72 -5.00 -22.19
N TYR A 547 -13.41 -6.14 -22.13
CA TYR A 547 -12.81 -7.43 -21.83
C TYR A 547 -11.79 -7.77 -22.93
N PRO A 548 -10.59 -8.22 -22.56
CA PRO A 548 -9.54 -8.40 -23.55
C PRO A 548 -9.80 -9.60 -24.44
N ASP A 549 -9.71 -9.35 -25.75
CA ASP A 549 -9.65 -10.35 -26.79
C ASP A 549 -8.27 -10.24 -27.45
N VAL A 550 -7.40 -11.21 -27.16
CA VAL A 550 -5.98 -11.17 -27.53
C VAL A 550 -5.57 -12.47 -28.19
N SER A 551 -4.73 -12.37 -29.21
CA SER A 551 -4.04 -13.49 -29.84
C SER A 551 -2.54 -13.37 -29.63
N ILE A 552 -1.85 -14.51 -29.61
CA ILE A 552 -0.41 -14.60 -29.40
C ILE A 552 0.25 -15.41 -30.51
N GLU A 553 1.26 -14.81 -31.14
CA GLU A 553 2.15 -15.44 -32.10
C GLU A 553 3.51 -15.66 -31.43
N ILE A 554 4.02 -16.89 -31.48
CA ILE A 554 5.27 -17.30 -30.83
C ILE A 554 6.22 -17.83 -31.90
N GLN A 555 7.43 -17.28 -31.94
CA GLN A 555 8.48 -17.70 -32.85
C GLN A 555 9.80 -17.86 -32.09
N VAL A 556 10.43 -19.02 -32.24
CA VAL A 556 11.78 -19.27 -31.70
C VAL A 556 12.81 -18.79 -32.71
N ASP A 557 13.80 -18.03 -32.26
CA ASP A 557 14.92 -17.62 -33.10
C ASP A 557 15.87 -18.81 -33.32
N ASN A 558 16.18 -19.10 -34.60
CA ASN A 558 17.07 -20.19 -35.03
C ASN A 558 16.75 -21.56 -34.37
N PRO A 559 15.54 -22.12 -34.56
CA PRO A 559 15.09 -23.31 -33.86
C PRO A 559 15.91 -24.58 -34.15
N ASP A 560 16.59 -24.63 -35.31
CA ASP A 560 17.37 -25.78 -35.75
C ASP A 560 18.84 -25.75 -35.26
N ASP A 561 19.27 -24.68 -34.57
CA ASP A 561 20.66 -24.45 -34.17
C ASP A 561 20.74 -23.99 -32.70
N ILE A 562 20.15 -24.79 -31.81
CA ILE A 562 20.19 -24.57 -30.36
C ILE A 562 21.05 -25.66 -29.72
N ALA A 563 22.22 -25.29 -29.18
CA ALA A 563 23.05 -26.21 -28.41
C ALA A 563 22.76 -26.13 -26.90
N ALA A 564 23.19 -27.16 -26.15
CA ALA A 564 23.05 -27.18 -24.71
C ALA A 564 23.78 -26.01 -24.04
N GLY A 565 23.05 -25.20 -23.26
CA GLY A 565 23.58 -24.00 -22.60
C GLY A 565 23.53 -22.71 -23.43
N ASP A 566 23.10 -22.77 -24.69
CA ASP A 566 22.88 -21.56 -25.50
C ASP A 566 21.73 -20.71 -24.95
N VAL A 567 21.71 -19.43 -25.31
CA VAL A 567 20.59 -18.54 -25.00
C VAL A 567 19.53 -18.70 -26.08
N VAL A 568 18.38 -19.25 -25.71
CA VAL A 568 17.19 -19.34 -26.56
C VAL A 568 16.45 -18.02 -26.49
N SER A 569 16.23 -17.39 -27.65
CA SER A 569 15.43 -16.16 -27.77
C SER A 569 14.09 -16.50 -28.41
N VAL A 570 13.00 -16.09 -27.77
CA VAL A 570 11.63 -16.33 -28.21
C VAL A 570 10.96 -14.99 -28.50
N GLN A 571 10.68 -14.74 -29.77
CA GLN A 571 9.90 -13.59 -30.21
C GLN A 571 8.42 -13.86 -29.97
N ILE A 572 7.78 -12.94 -29.26
CA ILE A 572 6.36 -12.99 -28.93
C ILE A 572 5.70 -11.73 -29.45
N LYS A 573 4.65 -11.91 -30.24
CA LYS A 573 3.81 -10.86 -30.76
C LYS A 573 2.38 -11.08 -30.28
N ILE A 574 1.80 -10.04 -29.69
CA ILE A 574 0.46 -10.04 -29.12
C ILE A 574 -0.36 -9.03 -29.89
N ASP A 575 -1.50 -9.48 -30.40
CA ASP A 575 -2.44 -8.69 -31.19
C ASP A 575 -3.79 -8.66 -30.48
N ARG A 576 -4.34 -7.45 -30.28
CA ARG A 576 -5.67 -7.27 -29.70
C ARG A 576 -6.73 -7.18 -30.79
N GLU A 577 -7.72 -8.06 -30.75
CA GLU A 577 -8.80 -8.08 -31.74
C GLU A 577 -9.80 -6.93 -31.48
N GLY A 578 -10.43 -6.42 -32.55
CA GLY A 578 -11.45 -5.36 -32.47
C GLY A 578 -10.95 -3.91 -32.55
N GLY A 579 -9.68 -3.68 -32.89
CA GLY A 579 -9.19 -2.34 -33.25
C GLY A 579 -9.38 -2.06 -34.73
N ASP A 580 -10.49 -1.42 -35.12
CA ASP A 580 -10.64 -0.88 -36.48
C ASP A 580 -9.43 0.01 -36.82
N ASP A 581 -8.87 -0.16 -38.02
CA ASP A 581 -7.66 0.58 -38.46
C ASP A 581 -7.88 2.09 -38.58
N ASP A 582 -9.13 2.56 -38.56
CA ASP A 582 -9.52 3.98 -38.67
C ASP A 582 -9.73 4.69 -37.31
N ASP A 583 -9.73 3.97 -36.18
CA ASP A 583 -9.99 4.50 -34.84
C ASP A 583 -8.68 4.81 -34.08
N GLU A 584 -7.86 5.72 -34.61
CA GLU A 584 -6.65 6.26 -33.92
C GLU A 584 -6.99 7.02 -32.60
N ALA A 585 -8.28 7.16 -32.25
CA ALA A 585 -8.79 8.07 -31.24
C ALA A 585 -9.38 7.43 -29.96
N LYS A 586 -9.28 6.11 -29.74
CA LYS A 586 -9.63 5.52 -28.42
C LYS A 586 -8.42 5.61 -27.49
N ASP A 587 -8.29 6.73 -26.77
CA ASP A 587 -7.25 6.94 -25.74
C ASP A 587 -7.43 6.05 -24.48
N ASP A 588 -8.48 5.22 -24.45
CA ASP A 588 -8.97 4.42 -23.30
C ASP A 588 -8.63 2.91 -23.37
N TRP A 589 -7.75 2.45 -24.28
CA TRP A 589 -7.37 1.04 -24.33
C TRP A 589 -6.75 0.57 -23.00
N GLY A 590 -7.24 -0.56 -22.51
CA GLY A 590 -6.71 -1.22 -21.31
C GLY A 590 -7.20 -0.64 -19.98
N VAL A 591 -8.18 0.25 -19.96
CA VAL A 591 -8.83 0.67 -18.70
C VAL A 591 -9.65 -0.51 -18.15
N VAL A 592 -9.36 -0.89 -16.91
CA VAL A 592 -10.01 -2.04 -16.27
C VAL A 592 -11.36 -1.63 -15.69
N ILE A 593 -12.43 -2.31 -16.10
CA ILE A 593 -13.75 -2.14 -15.51
C ILE A 593 -13.87 -3.12 -14.34
N SER A 594 -13.85 -2.57 -13.12
CA SER A 594 -14.17 -3.31 -11.89
C SER A 594 -15.15 -2.53 -11.03
N LYS A 595 -16.26 -3.18 -10.67
CA LYS A 595 -17.29 -2.58 -9.81
C LYS A 595 -16.91 -2.57 -8.33
N HIS A 596 -16.06 -3.52 -7.93
CA HIS A 596 -15.81 -3.83 -6.52
C HIS A 596 -14.42 -3.39 -6.03
N ASN A 597 -13.53 -3.01 -6.94
CA ASN A 597 -12.23 -2.45 -6.63
C ASN A 597 -12.32 -0.91 -6.69
N PRO A 598 -11.94 -0.18 -5.62
CA PRO A 598 -11.97 1.28 -5.63
C PRO A 598 -10.84 1.92 -6.45
N VAL A 599 -9.89 1.13 -6.95
CA VAL A 599 -8.70 1.62 -7.66
C VAL A 599 -8.95 1.62 -9.17
N GLU A 600 -8.75 2.78 -9.80
CA GLU A 600 -8.63 2.86 -11.25
C GLU A 600 -7.32 2.19 -11.67
N LYS A 601 -7.42 1.19 -12.55
CA LYS A 601 -6.29 0.35 -12.95
C LYS A 601 -6.24 0.26 -14.47
N VAL A 602 -5.01 0.24 -15.00
CA VAL A 602 -4.74 -0.14 -16.39
C VAL A 602 -4.30 -1.59 -16.40
N GLU A 603 -4.81 -2.36 -17.36
CA GLU A 603 -4.47 -3.77 -17.52
C GLU A 603 -2.99 -3.94 -17.84
N ASN A 604 -2.38 -4.94 -17.24
CA ASN A 604 -1.04 -5.39 -17.58
C ASN A 604 -1.06 -6.91 -17.77
N TRP A 605 -0.11 -7.39 -18.56
CA TRP A 605 0.00 -8.79 -18.92
C TRP A 605 1.35 -9.32 -18.49
N TRP A 606 1.35 -10.50 -17.87
CA TRP A 606 2.55 -11.29 -17.67
C TRP A 606 2.69 -12.29 -18.80
N ILE A 607 3.88 -12.30 -19.39
CA ILE A 607 4.28 -13.33 -20.33
C ILE A 607 5.32 -14.18 -19.61
N VAL A 608 5.02 -15.46 -19.44
CA VAL A 608 5.83 -16.38 -18.65
C VAL A 608 6.19 -17.58 -19.51
N ILE A 609 7.47 -17.88 -19.60
CA ILE A 609 7.95 -19.15 -20.16
C ILE A 609 8.32 -20.04 -18.98
N GLY A 610 7.70 -21.22 -18.92
CA GLY A 610 7.92 -22.15 -17.81
C GLY A 610 7.85 -23.61 -18.24
N ASP A 611 8.41 -24.46 -17.39
CA ASP A 611 8.30 -25.91 -17.45
C ASP A 611 7.32 -26.40 -16.39
N PRO A 612 6.11 -26.84 -16.78
CA PRO A 612 5.11 -27.35 -15.85
C PRO A 612 5.53 -28.63 -15.13
N ALA A 613 6.37 -29.45 -15.77
CA ALA A 613 6.80 -30.74 -15.25
C ALA A 613 7.78 -30.57 -14.10
N THR A 614 8.75 -29.66 -14.25
CA THR A 614 9.76 -29.37 -13.22
C THR A 614 9.36 -28.24 -12.26
N ASN A 615 8.24 -27.55 -12.54
CA ASN A 615 7.78 -26.39 -11.78
C ASN A 615 8.78 -25.21 -11.83
N THR A 616 9.50 -25.08 -12.95
CA THR A 616 10.54 -24.07 -13.14
C THR A 616 10.04 -22.95 -14.02
N LEU A 617 10.20 -21.72 -13.56
CA LEU A 617 9.97 -20.50 -14.33
C LEU A 617 11.30 -20.12 -15.00
N LEU A 618 11.31 -20.02 -16.33
CA LEU A 618 12.51 -19.76 -17.14
C LEU A 618 12.67 -18.28 -17.44
N SER A 619 11.60 -17.62 -17.88
CA SER A 619 11.61 -16.20 -18.22
C SER A 619 10.24 -15.57 -17.93
N ILE A 620 10.24 -14.31 -17.52
CA ILE A 620 9.01 -13.55 -17.26
C ILE A 620 9.19 -12.10 -17.68
N LYS A 621 8.13 -11.52 -18.25
CA LYS A 621 8.07 -10.09 -18.53
C LYS A 621 6.66 -9.56 -18.34
N ARG A 622 6.54 -8.41 -17.67
CA ARG A 622 5.27 -7.68 -17.55
C ARG A 622 5.22 -6.55 -18.57
N ILE A 623 4.14 -6.48 -19.33
CA ILE A 623 3.92 -5.43 -20.33
C ILE A 623 2.49 -4.87 -20.24
N PRO A 624 2.29 -3.57 -20.50
CA PRO A 624 0.97 -3.08 -20.92
C PRO A 624 0.74 -3.48 -22.39
N VAL A 625 -0.47 -3.90 -22.73
CA VAL A 625 -0.87 -4.21 -24.12
C VAL A 625 -1.89 -3.16 -24.56
N GLN A 626 -1.60 -2.46 -25.66
CA GLN A 626 -2.53 -1.51 -26.28
C GLN A 626 -3.23 -2.20 -27.47
N LYS A 627 -2.91 -1.80 -28.72
CA LYS A 627 -3.37 -2.50 -29.94
C LYS A 627 -2.53 -3.74 -30.24
N GLN A 628 -1.21 -3.60 -30.14
CA GLN A 628 -0.25 -4.65 -30.44
C GLN A 628 0.99 -4.48 -29.56
N ALA A 629 1.65 -5.58 -29.21
CA ALA A 629 2.92 -5.57 -28.51
C ALA A 629 3.86 -6.64 -29.08
N SER A 630 5.15 -6.33 -29.20
CA SER A 630 6.17 -7.29 -29.64
C SER A 630 7.38 -7.23 -28.71
N LEU A 631 7.91 -8.39 -28.33
CA LEU A 631 9.06 -8.50 -27.45
C LEU A 631 9.80 -9.84 -27.64
N SER A 632 11.08 -9.84 -27.27
CA SER A 632 11.86 -11.07 -27.04
C SER A 632 11.84 -11.44 -25.56
N LEU A 633 11.69 -12.73 -25.26
CA LEU A 633 12.07 -13.31 -23.98
C LEU A 633 13.21 -14.30 -24.21
N ASP A 634 14.23 -14.18 -23.36
CA ASP A 634 15.42 -14.99 -23.47
C ASP A 634 15.52 -15.91 -22.25
N PHE A 635 15.99 -17.14 -22.45
CA PHE A 635 16.30 -18.09 -21.38
C PHE A 635 17.43 -19.04 -21.79
N ALA A 636 18.09 -19.66 -20.82
CA ALA A 636 19.16 -20.61 -21.09
C ALA A 636 18.59 -21.98 -21.48
N ALA A 637 19.07 -22.54 -22.59
CA ALA A 637 18.79 -23.91 -22.98
C ALA A 637 19.25 -24.88 -21.88
N PRO A 638 18.49 -25.96 -21.62
CA PRO A 638 18.85 -26.93 -20.60
C PRO A 638 20.24 -27.54 -20.89
N SER A 639 21.09 -27.58 -19.87
CA SER A 639 22.44 -28.16 -19.95
C SER A 639 22.46 -29.70 -19.98
N GLY A 640 21.30 -30.32 -20.18
CA GLY A 640 21.11 -31.78 -20.18
C GLY A 640 21.50 -32.43 -21.51
N ALA A 641 21.20 -33.72 -21.63
CA ALA A 641 21.39 -34.45 -22.88
C ALA A 641 20.54 -33.84 -24.01
N ALA A 642 21.07 -33.89 -25.24
CA ALA A 642 20.33 -33.47 -26.43
C ALA A 642 18.97 -34.16 -26.50
N GLY A 643 17.95 -33.39 -26.86
CA GLY A 643 16.58 -33.87 -26.83
C GLY A 643 15.55 -32.79 -27.08
N THR A 644 14.29 -33.23 -27.18
CA THR A 644 13.13 -32.36 -27.31
C THR A 644 12.64 -31.96 -25.94
N TYR A 645 12.54 -30.65 -25.69
CA TYR A 645 12.00 -30.09 -24.46
C TYR A 645 10.69 -29.36 -24.75
N ASN A 646 9.67 -29.67 -23.97
CA ASN A 646 8.35 -29.05 -24.08
C ASN A 646 8.16 -28.09 -22.92
N TYR A 647 8.01 -26.82 -23.25
CA TYR A 647 7.70 -25.73 -22.36
C TYR A 647 6.30 -25.19 -22.65
N THR A 648 5.85 -24.29 -21.79
CA THR A 648 4.58 -23.58 -21.96
C THR A 648 4.82 -22.09 -21.83
N VAL A 649 4.26 -21.34 -22.79
CA VAL A 649 4.14 -19.89 -22.73
C VAL A 649 2.78 -19.55 -22.18
N TYR A 650 2.76 -18.86 -21.04
CA TYR A 650 1.56 -18.35 -20.40
C TYR A 650 1.45 -16.86 -20.69
N LEU A 651 0.31 -16.42 -21.20
CA LEU A 651 -0.08 -15.02 -21.28
C LEU A 651 -1.20 -14.79 -20.26
N ILE A 652 -0.89 -14.09 -19.17
CA ILE A 652 -1.78 -13.95 -18.02
C ILE A 652 -2.12 -12.48 -17.79
N CYS A 653 -3.42 -12.19 -17.74
CA CYS A 653 -3.91 -10.86 -17.43
C CYS A 653 -3.82 -10.60 -15.92
N ASP A 654 -3.42 -9.40 -15.50
CA ASP A 654 -3.38 -9.04 -14.08
C ASP A 654 -4.75 -8.63 -13.49
N SER A 655 -5.76 -8.51 -14.35
CA SER A 655 -7.00 -7.79 -14.07
C SER A 655 -8.27 -8.58 -14.35
N TYR A 656 -8.30 -9.47 -15.34
CA TYR A 656 -9.49 -10.23 -15.74
C TYR A 656 -9.21 -11.73 -15.66
N MET A 657 -10.17 -12.49 -15.16
CA MET A 657 -10.12 -13.96 -15.14
C MET A 657 -10.73 -14.53 -16.41
N GLY A 658 -10.15 -15.64 -16.91
CA GLY A 658 -10.64 -16.33 -18.10
C GLY A 658 -10.19 -15.70 -19.42
N ALA A 659 -9.24 -14.76 -19.38
CA ALA A 659 -8.60 -14.16 -20.55
C ALA A 659 -7.18 -14.69 -20.77
N ASP A 660 -6.75 -15.63 -19.93
CA ASP A 660 -5.39 -16.16 -19.93
C ASP A 660 -5.23 -17.19 -21.05
N LEU A 661 -4.08 -17.17 -21.73
CA LEU A 661 -3.74 -18.12 -22.78
C LEU A 661 -2.56 -18.99 -22.36
N GLU A 662 -2.63 -20.26 -22.73
CA GLU A 662 -1.55 -21.23 -22.58
C GLU A 662 -1.19 -21.81 -23.95
N ASN A 663 0.07 -21.67 -24.35
CA ASN A 663 0.55 -22.14 -25.64
C ASN A 663 1.77 -23.05 -25.45
N GLU A 664 1.79 -24.19 -26.14
CA GLU A 664 2.93 -25.09 -26.12
C GLU A 664 4.12 -24.49 -26.88
N LEU A 665 5.31 -24.63 -26.30
CA LEU A 665 6.58 -24.22 -26.89
C LEU A 665 7.52 -25.42 -26.87
N THR A 666 7.80 -25.98 -28.03
CA THR A 666 8.77 -27.08 -28.17
C THR A 666 10.08 -26.55 -28.71
N ILE A 667 11.18 -26.95 -28.07
CA ILE A 667 12.54 -26.70 -28.57
C ILE A 667 13.29 -28.03 -28.74
N HIS A 668 14.19 -28.07 -29.72
CA HIS A 668 15.10 -29.18 -29.95
C HIS A 668 16.52 -28.72 -29.62
N VAL A 669 17.12 -29.36 -28.61
CA VAL A 669 18.50 -29.05 -28.20
C VAL A 669 19.43 -30.10 -28.76
N HIS A 670 20.45 -29.67 -29.49
CA HIS A 670 21.48 -30.52 -30.11
C HIS A 670 22.68 -30.72 -29.17
N GLU A 671 23.44 -31.81 -29.38
CA GLU A 671 24.71 -32.01 -28.67
C GLU A 671 25.66 -30.85 -29.03
N GLY A 672 26.41 -30.37 -28.05
CA GLY A 672 27.23 -29.16 -28.17
C GLY A 672 28.15 -29.20 -29.39
N ARG A 673 28.42 -28.04 -29.99
CA ARG A 673 29.39 -27.93 -31.09
C ARG A 673 30.75 -28.42 -30.57
N ASP A 674 31.23 -29.55 -31.08
CA ASP A 674 32.61 -29.96 -30.90
C ASP A 674 33.48 -28.84 -31.47
N THR A 675 34.23 -28.16 -30.61
CA THR A 675 35.22 -27.13 -30.99
C THR A 675 36.47 -27.78 -31.60
N ASP A 676 36.30 -28.62 -32.62
CA ASP A 676 37.39 -29.32 -33.30
C ASP A 676 37.49 -28.98 -34.81
N ASP A 677 36.78 -27.97 -35.30
CA ASP A 677 36.89 -27.48 -36.69
C ASP A 677 37.84 -26.28 -36.88
N ASP A 678 38.58 -25.85 -35.85
CA ASP A 678 39.66 -24.84 -35.97
C ASP A 678 41.06 -25.48 -36.20
N LYS A 679 41.10 -26.65 -36.82
CA LYS A 679 42.33 -27.20 -37.42
C LYS A 679 42.08 -27.55 -38.88
N ASP A 680 42.57 -26.66 -39.72
CA ASP A 680 42.83 -26.80 -41.17
C ASP A 680 41.88 -26.00 -42.07
N GLU A 681 42.12 -24.67 -42.17
CA GLU A 681 42.54 -24.01 -43.44
C GLU A 681 43.03 -22.56 -43.23
#